data_AF-W3WWF6-F1
#
_entry.id   AF-W3WWF6-F1
#
_cell.length_a   1.000
_cell.length_b   1.000
_cell.length_c   1.000
_cell.angle_alpha   90.00
_cell.angle_beta   90.00
_cell.angle_gamma   90.00
#
_symmetry.space_group_name_H-M   'P 1'
#
loop_
_entity.id
_entity.type
_entity.pdbx_description
1 polymer ?
#
loop_
_entity_poly.entity_id
_entity_poly.type
_entity_poly.pdbx_seq_one_letter_code
_entity_poly.pdbx_strand_id
1 'polypeptide(L)'
;MWQCNESEPAQWLRPDIENVWTVLAFFAPSALAVVALLIQYLLLHEPLAGSVPRDVNPVDVVVLRWVRSGLQYLGFGVHSLDHTGQEDGVRSAFDQFMLGLGDIHAGFGVAIIGHAFASLPRGLTAYDWWLTIGFGWAAVITNIAVLCSLRDYFRQNAVKRAWRLCLVFVMVATLAVCMVPVGRIRHAMHVSGQYNGHDILAANVLCFFPGRGHGVAAKQPSRLVLSWGLIVGFLIVVVALSATVMVLEHPEGVLKRWCRRYWEELEESSLEDPALCARCEHRFVLLVVRPFIAFWLMVRAHLDVLGSALTEIVCSVALCTWVSLRFYELLQLHPLHITDRLTLVHYIAFATLLATCKPLVEHACMSWRSTPRRDSSRRWPWSRNSESSSPSDDSETGAASPTINARLNTGKSVMFNTSAPNNAAASVQGDATMPRRRAMPRLPMHFKFYLDTAWYVAALPIAAMSCLIQLVLMLVLSTMGGMTGVDVIFKLMPWFVVFAPVQVFFYIIAAMIAEERGSSTQSRQLTFGLLSLGFVTVSTLSVMDTIYGLGGWPMSYLGLGALGLMVVAHVLYGCVSKPGRLVKGKGVNTGTTDEESALLGNNRNQPKIPVRRPKQLLPSRRLSKQGMKTYGTMMKPGN
;
A
#
# COMPACT_ATOMS: atom_id res chain seq x y z
N MET A 1 10.51 -51.06 3.67
CA MET A 1 9.83 -50.61 2.44
C MET A 1 8.45 -50.16 2.87
N TRP A 2 8.05 -48.90 2.65
CA TRP A 2 6.74 -48.42 3.12
C TRP A 2 5.67 -48.99 2.20
N GLN A 3 4.80 -49.85 2.71
CA GLN A 3 3.70 -50.41 1.93
C GLN A 3 2.59 -49.36 1.83
N CYS A 4 2.51 -48.69 0.68
CA CYS A 4 1.42 -47.75 0.39
C CYS A 4 0.08 -48.45 0.10
N ASN A 5 0.05 -49.79 0.10
CA ASN A 5 -1.12 -50.60 -0.25
C ASN A 5 -1.76 -51.31 0.95
N GLU A 6 -1.07 -51.41 2.09
CA GLU A 6 -1.66 -51.96 3.31
C GLU A 6 -2.00 -50.78 4.21
N SER A 7 -3.28 -50.41 4.20
CA SER A 7 -3.87 -49.64 5.29
C SER A 7 -3.79 -50.52 6.54
N GLU A 8 -2.63 -50.56 7.21
CA GLU A 8 -2.67 -50.86 8.63
C GLU A 8 -3.68 -49.86 9.23
N PRO A 9 -4.79 -50.33 9.82
CA PRO A 9 -5.76 -49.44 10.42
C PRO A 9 -4.97 -48.59 11.40
N ALA A 10 -4.95 -47.27 11.18
CA ALA A 10 -4.14 -46.34 11.97
C ALA A 10 -4.42 -46.63 13.44
N GLN A 11 -3.53 -47.38 14.08
CA GLN A 11 -3.86 -48.10 15.31
C GLN A 11 -4.09 -47.13 16.48
N TRP A 12 -3.85 -45.84 16.25
CA TRP A 12 -4.07 -44.74 17.15
C TRP A 12 -4.44 -43.50 16.34
N LEU A 13 -5.68 -43.43 15.83
CA LEU A 13 -6.32 -42.14 15.55
C LEU A 13 -6.26 -41.37 16.87
N ARG A 14 -5.26 -40.48 17.03
CA ARG A 14 -4.99 -39.86 18.33
C ARG A 14 -6.10 -38.82 18.54
N PRO A 15 -7.01 -39.02 19.52
CA PRO A 15 -8.12 -38.10 19.76
C PRO A 15 -7.68 -36.67 20.13
N ASP A 16 -6.38 -36.48 20.35
CA ASP A 16 -5.78 -35.20 20.72
C ASP A 16 -5.67 -34.20 19.56
N ILE A 17 -5.61 -34.65 18.30
CA ILE A 17 -5.38 -33.76 17.14
C ILE A 17 -6.69 -33.45 16.40
N GLU A 18 -7.60 -34.41 16.32
CA GLU A 18 -8.85 -34.33 15.54
C GLU A 18 -10.02 -33.69 16.31
N ASN A 19 -9.74 -33.06 17.44
CA ASN A 19 -10.80 -32.43 18.23
C ASN A 19 -11.12 -31.04 17.68
N VAL A 20 -12.42 -30.74 17.53
CA VAL A 20 -12.96 -29.40 17.19
C VAL A 20 -12.31 -28.29 18.03
N TRP A 21 -12.04 -28.57 19.30
CA TRP A 21 -11.42 -27.61 20.20
C TRP A 21 -9.97 -27.31 19.85
N THR A 22 -9.19 -28.29 19.37
CA THR A 22 -7.81 -28.05 18.93
C THR A 22 -7.83 -27.14 17.70
N VAL A 23 -8.70 -27.44 16.75
CA VAL A 23 -8.91 -26.59 15.58
C VAL A 23 -9.26 -25.17 15.97
N LEU A 24 -10.28 -25.01 16.82
CA LEU A 24 -10.74 -23.72 17.27
C LEU A 24 -9.60 -22.96 17.97
N ALA A 25 -8.78 -23.65 18.76
CA ALA A 25 -7.70 -23.02 19.49
C ALA A 25 -6.57 -22.50 18.60
N PHE A 26 -6.33 -23.11 17.43
CA PHE A 26 -5.36 -22.61 16.45
C PHE A 26 -5.94 -21.52 15.53
N PHE A 27 -7.21 -21.65 15.13
CA PHE A 27 -7.84 -20.72 14.20
C PHE A 27 -8.38 -19.46 14.87
N ALA A 28 -8.98 -19.58 16.06
CA ALA A 28 -9.57 -18.46 16.77
C ALA A 28 -8.57 -17.30 16.99
N PRO A 29 -7.31 -17.55 17.38
CA PRO A 29 -6.41 -16.43 17.63
C PRO A 29 -5.86 -15.82 16.32
N SER A 30 -5.87 -16.57 15.20
CA SER A 30 -5.61 -16.00 13.86
C SER A 30 -6.73 -15.08 13.40
N ALA A 31 -7.99 -15.48 13.59
CA ALA A 31 -9.15 -14.65 13.32
C ALA A 31 -9.18 -13.43 14.25
N LEU A 32 -8.86 -13.61 15.53
CA LEU A 32 -8.76 -12.53 16.51
C LEU A 32 -7.67 -11.53 16.13
N ALA A 33 -6.51 -11.97 15.65
CA ALA A 33 -5.44 -11.09 15.16
C ALA A 33 -5.87 -10.27 13.94
N VAL A 34 -6.62 -10.86 13.00
CA VAL A 34 -7.16 -10.14 11.84
C VAL A 34 -8.24 -9.13 12.25
N VAL A 35 -9.14 -9.50 13.16
CA VAL A 35 -10.14 -8.58 13.73
C VAL A 35 -9.46 -7.44 14.49
N ALA A 36 -8.45 -7.76 15.30
CA ALA A 36 -7.64 -6.79 16.01
C ALA A 36 -6.97 -5.81 15.03
N LEU A 37 -6.33 -6.31 13.97
CA LEU A 37 -5.75 -5.48 12.91
C LEU A 37 -6.79 -4.55 12.28
N LEU A 38 -8.00 -5.04 11.99
CA LEU A 38 -9.10 -4.25 11.44
C LEU A 38 -9.56 -3.15 12.42
N ILE A 39 -9.74 -3.51 13.69
CA ILE A 39 -10.11 -2.56 14.76
C ILE A 39 -9.05 -1.46 14.87
N GLN A 40 -7.78 -1.83 14.91
CA GLN A 40 -6.68 -0.87 15.00
C GLN A 40 -6.65 0.07 13.79
N TYR A 41 -6.84 -0.46 12.58
CA TYR A 41 -6.88 0.36 11.38
C TYR A 41 -8.05 1.35 11.37
N LEU A 42 -9.26 0.88 11.69
CA LEU A 42 -10.46 1.71 11.65
C LEU A 42 -10.50 2.74 12.78
N LEU A 43 -10.20 2.31 14.01
CA LEU A 43 -10.40 3.11 15.23
C LEU A 43 -9.13 3.82 15.72
N LEU A 44 -7.96 3.19 15.65
CA LEU A 44 -6.72 3.68 16.28
C LEU A 44 -5.72 4.31 15.31
N HIS A 45 -5.89 4.13 14.00
CA HIS A 45 -4.97 4.72 13.03
C HIS A 45 -5.24 6.22 12.92
N GLU A 46 -4.43 7.04 13.57
CA GLU A 46 -4.47 8.49 13.47
C GLU A 46 -3.50 9.00 12.39
N PRO A 47 -3.99 9.47 11.24
CA PRO A 47 -3.12 9.91 10.16
C PRO A 47 -2.49 11.30 10.37
N LEU A 48 -2.83 12.07 11.43
CA LEU A 48 -2.54 13.51 11.46
C LEU A 48 -2.12 14.16 12.80
N ALA A 49 -2.11 13.48 13.94
CA ALA A 49 -1.98 14.17 15.24
C ALA A 49 -0.52 14.49 15.70
N GLY A 50 0.51 14.01 15.01
CA GLY A 50 1.91 14.21 15.40
C GLY A 50 2.59 15.44 14.75
N SER A 51 3.32 16.23 15.54
CA SER A 51 4.05 17.46 15.16
C SER A 51 5.14 17.29 14.09
N VAL A 52 5.37 16.08 13.60
CA VAL A 52 6.20 15.82 12.42
C VAL A 52 5.41 14.87 11.50
N PRO A 53 4.81 15.38 10.42
CA PRO A 53 4.11 14.56 9.43
C PRO A 53 5.16 13.72 8.69
N ARG A 54 5.50 12.55 9.23
CA ARG A 54 6.37 11.58 8.58
C ARG A 54 5.54 10.38 8.12
N ASP A 55 5.47 10.28 6.80
CA ASP A 55 5.24 9.06 6.03
C ASP A 55 3.91 8.32 6.29
N VAL A 56 2.80 9.07 6.37
CA VAL A 56 1.48 8.45 6.27
C VAL A 56 1.17 8.22 4.80
N ASN A 57 0.73 7.00 4.48
CA ASN A 57 0.41 6.60 3.13
C ASN A 57 -0.84 7.38 2.63
N PRO A 58 -0.79 8.07 1.48
CA PRO A 58 -1.92 8.85 0.99
C PRO A 58 -3.17 7.99 0.73
N VAL A 59 -3.00 6.72 0.36
CA VAL A 59 -4.12 5.80 0.13
C VAL A 59 -4.91 5.55 1.41
N ASP A 60 -4.21 5.29 2.52
CA ASP A 60 -4.84 5.04 3.81
C ASP A 60 -5.59 6.29 4.31
N VAL A 61 -5.04 7.49 4.11
CA VAL A 61 -5.72 8.75 4.49
C VAL A 61 -7.04 8.93 3.74
N VAL A 62 -7.03 8.69 2.42
CA VAL A 62 -8.24 8.84 1.60
C VAL A 62 -9.26 7.80 2.01
N VAL A 63 -8.87 6.53 2.15
CA VAL A 63 -9.80 5.45 2.50
C VAL A 63 -10.36 5.62 3.90
N LEU A 64 -9.53 5.94 4.90
CA LEU A 64 -10.00 6.17 6.27
C LEU A 64 -10.94 7.38 6.35
N ARG A 65 -10.67 8.46 5.59
CA ARG A 65 -11.59 9.59 5.51
C ARG A 65 -12.95 9.14 4.97
N TRP A 66 -12.96 8.37 3.87
CA TRP A 66 -14.19 7.86 3.27
C TRP A 66 -14.96 6.92 4.22
N VAL A 67 -14.28 5.96 4.83
CA VAL A 67 -14.89 4.98 5.74
C VAL A 67 -15.43 5.66 7.00
N ARG A 68 -14.67 6.58 7.61
CA ARG A 68 -15.11 7.32 8.80
C ARG A 68 -16.28 8.25 8.50
N SER A 69 -16.25 8.96 7.37
CA SER A 69 -17.40 9.75 6.92
C SER A 69 -18.64 8.88 6.74
N GLY A 70 -18.51 7.71 6.09
CA GLY A 70 -19.61 6.74 5.94
C GLY A 70 -20.15 6.24 7.28
N LEU A 71 -19.28 5.91 8.24
CA LEU A 71 -19.68 5.49 9.58
C LEU A 71 -20.43 6.60 10.34
N GLN A 72 -19.98 7.85 10.20
CA GLN A 72 -20.65 9.02 10.77
C GLN A 72 -22.06 9.19 10.18
N TYR A 73 -22.24 8.98 8.88
CA TYR A 73 -23.57 9.01 8.24
C TYR A 73 -24.49 7.90 8.74
N LEU A 74 -23.95 6.74 9.11
CA LEU A 74 -24.71 5.62 9.69
C LEU A 74 -25.09 5.83 11.17
N GLY A 75 -24.71 6.95 11.78
CA GLY A 75 -24.99 7.23 13.19
C GLY A 75 -24.05 6.50 14.16
N PHE A 76 -23.02 5.80 13.66
CA PHE A 76 -21.93 5.37 14.51
C PHE A 76 -21.14 6.61 14.88
N GLY A 77 -21.47 7.17 16.05
CA GLY A 77 -20.72 8.25 16.67
C GLY A 77 -19.31 7.77 17.00
N VAL A 78 -18.44 7.72 16.00
CA VAL A 78 -16.98 7.72 16.17
C VAL A 78 -16.62 9.14 16.61
N HIS A 79 -17.14 9.54 17.76
CA HIS A 79 -16.62 10.70 18.44
C HIS A 79 -15.19 10.32 18.77
N SER A 80 -14.30 10.92 17.99
CA SER A 80 -12.85 10.82 18.10
C SER A 80 -12.51 10.56 19.55
N LEU A 81 -11.81 9.46 19.82
CA LEU A 81 -11.32 9.09 21.15
C LEU A 81 -10.24 10.08 21.64
N ASP A 82 -10.18 11.29 21.06
CA ASP A 82 -9.41 12.53 21.28
C ASP A 82 -9.20 12.98 22.73
N HIS A 83 -9.62 12.19 23.72
CA HIS A 83 -9.14 12.30 25.09
C HIS A 83 -7.68 11.81 25.18
N THR A 84 -6.80 12.69 24.72
CA THR A 84 -5.33 12.80 24.67
C THR A 84 -4.48 12.18 25.79
N GLY A 85 -5.04 11.48 26.77
CA GLY A 85 -4.28 10.70 27.77
C GLY A 85 -4.73 9.25 27.93
N GLN A 86 -5.95 8.89 27.52
CA GLN A 86 -6.47 7.53 27.67
C GLN A 86 -6.09 6.62 26.49
N GLU A 87 -5.86 7.21 25.31
CA GLU A 87 -5.50 6.48 24.08
C GLU A 87 -4.16 5.76 24.19
N ASP A 88 -3.17 6.37 24.84
CA ASP A 88 -1.85 5.78 25.05
C ASP A 88 -1.93 4.48 25.87
N GLY A 89 -2.82 4.44 26.86
CA GLY A 89 -3.05 3.26 27.69
C GLY A 89 -3.68 2.11 26.91
N VAL A 90 -4.75 2.38 26.16
CA VAL A 90 -5.44 1.38 25.34
C VAL A 90 -4.49 0.85 24.25
N ARG A 91 -3.79 1.75 23.56
CA ARG A 91 -2.86 1.40 22.49
C ARG A 91 -1.71 0.55 23.00
N SER A 92 -1.12 0.90 24.14
CA SER A 92 -0.06 0.11 24.77
C SER A 92 -0.55 -1.28 25.19
N ALA A 93 -1.74 -1.39 25.80
CA ALA A 93 -2.33 -2.68 26.17
C ALA A 93 -2.62 -3.55 24.92
N PHE A 94 -3.10 -2.93 23.84
CA PHE A 94 -3.37 -3.59 22.58
C PHE A 94 -2.09 -4.07 21.88
N ASP A 95 -1.05 -3.24 21.88
CA ASP A 95 0.26 -3.58 21.34
C ASP A 95 0.86 -4.78 22.10
N GLN A 96 0.75 -4.79 23.43
CA GLN A 96 1.18 -5.92 24.26
C GLN A 96 0.39 -7.20 23.98
N PHE A 97 -0.94 -7.09 23.83
CA PHE A 97 -1.80 -8.20 23.43
C PHE A 97 -1.35 -8.79 22.08
N MET A 98 -1.19 -7.95 21.05
CA MET A 98 -0.76 -8.40 19.72
C MET A 98 0.65 -8.98 19.73
N LEU A 99 1.58 -8.39 20.49
CA LEU A 99 2.94 -8.92 20.63
C LEU A 99 2.94 -10.34 21.21
N GLY A 100 2.21 -10.54 22.32
CA GLY A 100 2.10 -11.83 22.99
C GLY A 100 1.40 -12.87 22.13
N LEU A 101 0.32 -12.47 21.45
CA LEU A 101 -0.41 -13.32 20.52
C LEU A 101 0.49 -13.82 19.38
N GLY A 102 1.27 -12.93 18.77
CA GLY A 102 2.21 -13.28 17.72
C GLY A 102 3.33 -14.22 18.20
N ASP A 103 3.94 -13.96 19.35
CA ASP A 103 5.05 -14.78 19.87
C ASP A 103 4.63 -16.21 20.19
N ILE A 104 3.46 -16.36 20.84
CA ILE A 104 2.90 -17.67 21.19
C ILE A 104 2.56 -18.44 19.91
N HIS A 105 1.87 -17.82 18.96
CA HIS A 105 1.51 -18.48 17.70
C HIS A 105 2.69 -18.78 16.79
N ALA A 106 3.72 -17.92 16.76
CA ALA A 106 4.96 -18.22 16.07
C ALA A 106 5.61 -19.49 16.63
N GLY A 107 5.73 -19.60 17.95
CA GLY A 107 6.26 -20.77 18.63
C GLY A 107 5.46 -22.04 18.32
N PHE A 108 4.14 -21.98 18.44
CA PHE A 108 3.26 -23.10 18.11
C PHE A 108 3.33 -23.52 16.65
N GLY A 109 3.38 -22.56 15.72
CA GLY A 109 3.49 -22.83 14.29
C GLY A 109 4.79 -23.54 13.92
N VAL A 110 5.93 -23.13 14.50
CA VAL A 110 7.21 -23.83 14.31
C VAL A 110 7.18 -25.22 14.95
N ALA A 111 6.66 -25.34 16.16
CA ALA A 111 6.58 -26.61 16.89
C ALA A 111 5.70 -27.64 16.15
N ILE A 112 4.54 -27.23 15.62
CA ILE A 112 3.61 -28.14 14.97
C ILE A 112 4.14 -28.63 13.62
N ILE A 113 4.77 -27.73 12.84
CA ILE A 113 5.43 -28.09 11.59
C ILE A 113 6.60 -29.05 11.88
N GLY A 114 7.44 -28.72 12.86
CA GLY A 114 8.54 -29.59 13.29
C GLY A 114 8.06 -30.96 13.76
N HIS A 115 6.95 -31.00 14.50
CA HIS A 115 6.31 -32.24 14.94
C HIS A 115 5.81 -33.07 13.75
N ALA A 116 5.14 -32.45 12.77
CA ALA A 116 4.69 -33.17 11.58
C ALA A 116 5.83 -33.83 10.82
N PHE A 117 6.96 -33.12 10.62
CA PHE A 117 8.15 -33.71 10.00
C PHE A 117 8.75 -34.85 10.83
N ALA A 118 8.85 -34.69 12.15
CA ALA A 118 9.36 -35.73 13.04
C ALA A 118 8.45 -36.97 13.09
N SER A 119 7.15 -36.80 12.83
CA SER A 119 6.14 -37.87 12.82
C SER A 119 5.98 -38.56 11.46
N LEU A 120 6.59 -38.06 10.38
CA LEU A 120 6.53 -38.72 9.06
C LEU A 120 6.92 -40.20 9.09
N PRO A 121 8.02 -40.64 9.74
CA PRO A 121 8.39 -42.05 9.80
C PRO A 121 7.46 -42.89 10.69
N ARG A 122 6.59 -42.27 11.47
CA ARG A 122 5.68 -42.99 12.38
C ARG A 122 4.31 -43.26 11.74
N GLY A 123 4.15 -42.95 10.45
CA GLY A 123 2.90 -43.18 9.74
C GLY A 123 1.88 -42.06 9.93
N LEU A 124 2.29 -40.82 9.71
CA LEU A 124 1.36 -39.68 9.73
C LEU A 124 0.35 -39.80 8.58
N THR A 125 -0.94 -39.70 8.90
CA THR A 125 -2.00 -39.77 7.90
C THR A 125 -2.00 -38.52 7.00
N ALA A 126 -2.55 -38.65 5.79
CA ALA A 126 -2.74 -37.52 4.89
C ALA A 126 -3.67 -36.45 5.50
N TYR A 127 -4.66 -36.88 6.29
CA TYR A 127 -5.55 -36.00 7.06
C TYR A 127 -4.77 -35.16 8.09
N ASP A 128 -4.02 -35.80 9.00
CA ASP A 128 -3.24 -35.12 10.04
C ASP A 128 -2.23 -34.14 9.44
N TRP A 129 -1.62 -34.52 8.32
CA TRP A 129 -0.69 -33.67 7.61
C TRP A 129 -1.35 -32.41 7.07
N TRP A 130 -2.51 -32.54 6.43
CA TRP A 130 -3.26 -31.39 5.92
C TRP A 130 -3.70 -30.48 7.07
N LEU A 131 -4.23 -31.07 8.15
CA LEU A 131 -4.63 -30.35 9.35
C LEU A 131 -3.47 -29.52 9.92
N THR A 132 -2.30 -30.15 10.07
CA THR A 132 -1.08 -29.52 10.58
C THR A 132 -0.62 -28.35 9.69
N ILE A 133 -0.72 -28.50 8.37
CA ILE A 133 -0.41 -27.41 7.44
C ILE A 133 -1.38 -26.25 7.61
N GLY A 134 -2.66 -26.53 7.83
CA GLY A 134 -3.67 -25.52 8.15
C GLY A 134 -3.29 -24.71 9.39
N PHE A 135 -2.86 -25.40 10.46
CA PHE A 135 -2.38 -24.74 11.69
C PHE A 135 -1.12 -23.89 11.46
N GLY A 136 -0.18 -24.39 10.65
CA GLY A 136 0.98 -23.59 10.24
C GLY A 136 0.58 -22.31 9.50
N TRP A 137 -0.39 -22.38 8.59
CA TRP A 137 -0.91 -21.19 7.90
C TRP A 137 -1.63 -20.23 8.84
N ALA A 138 -2.43 -20.73 9.80
CA ALA A 138 -3.08 -19.89 10.81
C ALA A 138 -2.04 -19.11 11.66
N ALA A 139 -0.93 -19.76 12.01
CA ALA A 139 0.20 -19.11 12.70
C ALA A 139 0.89 -18.05 11.82
N VAL A 140 1.06 -18.30 10.51
CA VAL A 140 1.57 -17.30 9.55
C VAL A 140 0.62 -16.09 9.47
N ILE A 141 -0.68 -16.31 9.31
CA ILE A 141 -1.69 -15.23 9.26
C ILE A 141 -1.61 -14.36 10.52
N THR A 142 -1.56 -15.00 11.69
CA THR A 142 -1.44 -14.30 12.98
C THR A 142 -0.21 -13.40 12.99
N ASN A 143 0.95 -13.92 12.58
CA ASN A 143 2.20 -13.16 12.60
C ASN A 143 2.24 -12.04 11.55
N ILE A 144 1.63 -12.24 10.37
CA ILE A 144 1.46 -11.18 9.38
C ILE A 144 0.58 -10.08 9.96
N ALA A 145 -0.58 -10.42 10.53
CA ALA A 145 -1.48 -9.45 11.14
C ALA A 145 -0.79 -8.66 12.26
N VAL A 146 -0.01 -9.33 13.10
CA VAL A 146 0.80 -8.70 14.17
C VAL A 146 1.89 -7.79 13.61
N LEU A 147 2.58 -8.17 12.54
CA LEU A 147 3.58 -7.31 11.88
C LEU A 147 2.94 -6.03 11.31
N CYS A 148 1.73 -6.14 10.78
CA CYS A 148 0.99 -5.00 10.22
C CYS A 148 0.44 -4.10 11.33
N SER A 149 -0.09 -4.69 12.41
CA SER A 149 -0.68 -3.98 13.55
C SER A 149 0.39 -3.19 14.31
N LEU A 150 1.56 -3.80 14.55
CA LEU A 150 2.67 -3.21 15.31
C LEU A 150 3.70 -2.50 14.42
N ARG A 151 3.29 -2.02 13.23
CA ARG A 151 4.23 -1.39 12.28
C ARG A 151 5.05 -0.27 12.91
N ASP A 152 4.42 0.60 13.69
CA ASP A 152 5.11 1.72 14.36
C ASP A 152 6.07 1.23 15.45
N TYR A 153 5.65 0.24 16.24
CA TYR A 153 6.49 -0.41 17.25
C TYR A 153 7.74 -1.04 16.61
N PHE A 154 7.57 -1.73 15.48
CA PHE A 154 8.65 -2.38 14.76
C PHE A 154 9.57 -1.43 14.00
N ARG A 155 9.10 -0.23 13.62
CA ARG A 155 9.99 0.84 13.10
C ARG A 155 11.01 1.27 14.15
N GLN A 156 10.60 1.36 15.41
CA GLN A 156 11.50 1.71 16.52
C GLN A 156 12.40 0.53 16.93
N ASN A 157 12.00 -0.71 16.62
CA ASN A 157 12.69 -1.94 17.01
C ASN A 157 13.08 -2.78 15.78
N ALA A 158 13.91 -2.23 14.89
CA ALA A 158 14.29 -2.86 13.62
C ALA A 158 14.84 -4.29 13.77
N VAL A 159 15.62 -4.58 14.83
CA VAL A 159 16.17 -5.92 15.10
C VAL A 159 15.07 -6.93 15.41
N LYS A 160 14.11 -6.57 16.27
CA LYS A 160 12.96 -7.45 16.59
C LYS A 160 12.11 -7.72 15.36
N ARG A 161 11.91 -6.69 14.52
CA ARG A 161 11.23 -6.80 13.24
C ARG A 161 11.94 -7.78 12.31
N ALA A 162 13.25 -7.64 12.14
CA ALA A 162 14.05 -8.51 11.28
C ALA A 162 13.98 -9.98 11.72
N TRP A 163 14.05 -10.24 13.03
CA TRP A 163 13.90 -11.60 13.56
C TRP A 163 12.53 -12.20 13.27
N ARG A 164 11.45 -11.44 13.50
CA ARG A 164 10.08 -11.91 13.20
C ARG A 164 9.85 -12.13 11.72
N LEU A 165 10.34 -11.23 10.86
CA LEU A 165 10.28 -11.40 9.41
C LEU A 165 11.03 -12.66 8.98
N CYS A 166 12.21 -12.92 9.53
CA CYS A 166 12.97 -14.14 9.30
C CYS A 166 12.19 -15.40 9.71
N LEU A 167 11.55 -15.38 10.89
CA LEU A 167 10.74 -16.49 11.37
C LEU A 167 9.54 -16.76 10.45
N VAL A 168 8.75 -15.73 10.12
CA VAL A 168 7.60 -15.85 9.21
C VAL A 168 8.06 -16.33 7.83
N PHE A 169 9.18 -15.84 7.35
CA PHE A 169 9.78 -16.28 6.09
C PHE A 169 10.12 -17.77 6.11
N VAL A 170 10.79 -18.26 7.15
CA VAL A 170 11.13 -19.68 7.31
C VAL A 170 9.87 -20.53 7.39
N MET A 171 8.84 -20.08 8.12
CA MET A 171 7.55 -20.78 8.18
C MET A 171 6.86 -20.85 6.81
N VAL A 172 6.79 -19.75 6.07
CA VAL A 172 6.20 -19.71 4.72
C VAL A 172 6.98 -20.61 3.76
N ALA A 173 8.31 -20.59 3.81
CA ALA A 173 9.16 -21.47 3.01
C ALA A 173 8.89 -22.94 3.30
N THR A 174 8.80 -23.29 4.58
CA THR A 174 8.53 -24.65 5.01
C THR A 174 7.13 -25.09 4.60
N LEU A 175 6.12 -24.23 4.80
CA LEU A 175 4.74 -24.49 4.36
C LEU A 175 4.62 -24.65 2.85
N ALA A 176 5.37 -23.87 2.06
CA ALA A 176 5.40 -24.01 0.60
C ALA A 176 5.87 -25.41 0.19
N VAL A 177 6.89 -25.97 0.86
CA VAL A 177 7.33 -27.36 0.65
C VAL A 177 6.23 -28.34 1.10
N CYS A 178 5.59 -28.09 2.24
CA CYS A 178 4.51 -28.92 2.77
C CYS A 178 3.25 -28.94 1.87
N MET A 179 3.03 -27.92 1.02
CA MET A 179 1.92 -27.88 0.08
C MET A 179 2.05 -28.89 -1.07
N VAL A 180 3.25 -29.43 -1.35
CA VAL A 180 3.48 -30.45 -2.41
C VAL A 180 2.58 -31.68 -2.22
N PRO A 181 2.65 -32.42 -1.09
CA PRO A 181 1.78 -33.56 -0.84
C PRO A 181 0.29 -33.16 -0.78
N VAL A 182 -0.06 -32.00 -0.22
CA VAL A 182 -1.46 -31.52 -0.18
C VAL A 182 -2.04 -31.36 -1.58
N GLY A 183 -1.28 -30.77 -2.52
CA GLY A 183 -1.70 -30.65 -3.91
C GLY A 183 -1.94 -32.02 -4.57
N ARG A 184 -1.13 -33.03 -4.24
CA ARG A 184 -1.27 -34.39 -4.75
C ARG A 184 -2.42 -35.16 -4.12
N ILE A 185 -2.63 -35.01 -2.81
CA ILE A 185 -3.79 -35.56 -2.10
C ILE A 185 -5.07 -35.00 -2.72
N ARG A 186 -5.14 -33.67 -2.91
CA ARG A 186 -6.27 -33.01 -3.56
C ARG A 186 -6.51 -33.52 -4.98
N HIS A 187 -5.45 -33.68 -5.76
CA HIS A 187 -5.56 -34.23 -7.10
C HIS A 187 -6.06 -35.68 -7.08
N ALA A 188 -5.55 -36.52 -6.17
CA ALA A 188 -5.99 -37.90 -6.01
C ALA A 188 -7.46 -38.00 -5.62
N MET A 189 -7.93 -37.16 -4.68
CA MET A 189 -9.35 -37.09 -4.31
C MET A 189 -10.23 -36.68 -5.50
N HIS A 190 -9.78 -35.71 -6.30
CA HIS A 190 -10.53 -35.29 -7.50
C HIS A 190 -10.60 -36.41 -8.55
N VAL A 191 -9.51 -37.16 -8.76
CA VAL A 191 -9.47 -38.27 -9.75
C VAL A 191 -10.27 -39.47 -9.27
N SER A 192 -10.23 -39.79 -7.98
CA SER A 192 -10.87 -40.97 -7.43
C SER A 192 -12.38 -40.82 -7.19
N GLY A 193 -12.92 -39.61 -7.35
CA GLY A 193 -14.31 -39.31 -7.00
C GLY A 193 -14.57 -39.37 -5.49
N GLN A 194 -15.81 -39.11 -5.10
CA GLN A 194 -16.19 -38.93 -3.69
C GLN A 194 -16.13 -40.23 -2.86
N TYR A 195 -16.24 -41.40 -3.49
CA TYR A 195 -16.38 -42.68 -2.79
C TYR A 195 -15.10 -43.20 -2.11
N ASN A 196 -13.91 -42.71 -2.50
CA ASN A 196 -12.63 -43.16 -1.93
C ASN A 196 -11.90 -42.05 -1.16
N GLY A 197 -12.56 -40.92 -0.87
CA GLY A 197 -11.93 -39.78 -0.20
C GLY A 197 -11.38 -40.15 1.19
N HIS A 198 -12.11 -40.98 1.93
CA HIS A 198 -11.70 -41.45 3.26
C HIS A 198 -10.43 -42.30 3.21
N ASP A 199 -10.33 -43.24 2.27
CA ASP A 199 -9.16 -44.11 2.14
C ASP A 199 -7.91 -43.30 1.76
N ILE A 200 -8.07 -42.28 0.91
CA ILE A 200 -6.99 -41.38 0.52
C ILE A 200 -6.51 -40.53 1.71
N LEU A 201 -7.43 -40.07 2.57
CA LEU A 201 -7.10 -39.28 3.76
C LEU A 201 -6.49 -40.13 4.88
N ALA A 202 -6.89 -41.40 4.99
CA ALA A 202 -6.33 -42.36 5.94
C ALA A 202 -4.94 -42.89 5.51
N ALA A 203 -4.61 -42.80 4.22
CA ALA A 203 -3.33 -43.24 3.70
C ALA A 203 -2.15 -42.43 4.30
N ASN A 204 -1.00 -43.07 4.42
CA ASN A 204 0.22 -42.44 4.90
C ASN A 204 0.67 -41.32 3.96
N VAL A 205 0.91 -40.13 4.50
CA VAL A 205 1.31 -38.94 3.73
C VAL A 205 2.59 -39.18 2.91
N LEU A 206 3.50 -40.05 3.36
CA LEU A 206 4.74 -40.40 2.66
C LEU A 206 4.50 -40.91 1.24
N CYS A 207 3.34 -41.51 0.97
CA CYS A 207 2.97 -42.00 -0.36
C CYS A 207 2.73 -40.88 -1.37
N PHE A 208 2.41 -39.66 -0.90
CA PHE A 208 2.20 -38.50 -1.75
C PHE A 208 3.49 -37.70 -2.01
N PHE A 209 4.59 -37.96 -1.29
CA PHE A 209 5.86 -37.27 -1.54
C PHE A 209 6.50 -37.70 -2.88
N PRO A 210 7.15 -36.77 -3.62
CA PRO A 210 7.85 -37.09 -4.86
C PRO A 210 8.97 -38.11 -4.60
N GLY A 211 9.05 -39.14 -5.46
CA GLY A 211 10.14 -40.12 -5.44
C GLY A 211 9.90 -41.38 -4.58
N ARG A 212 8.83 -41.45 -3.78
CA ARG A 212 8.57 -42.60 -2.90
C ARG A 212 7.34 -43.46 -3.24
N GLY A 213 6.45 -43.00 -4.13
CA GLY A 213 5.28 -43.78 -4.56
C GLY A 213 5.61 -44.80 -5.66
N HIS A 214 5.43 -46.09 -5.36
CA HIS A 214 5.44 -47.18 -6.34
C HIS A 214 4.04 -47.29 -6.98
N GLY A 215 3.94 -47.16 -8.30
CA GLY A 215 2.90 -47.86 -9.07
C GLY A 215 1.65 -47.10 -9.51
N VAL A 216 1.34 -45.90 -9.02
CA VAL A 216 0.22 -45.14 -9.60
C VAL A 216 0.67 -44.49 -10.91
N ALA A 217 0.56 -45.25 -12.00
CA ALA A 217 0.84 -44.87 -13.37
C ALA A 217 -0.14 -43.83 -13.93
N ALA A 218 -0.55 -42.86 -13.11
CA ALA A 218 -1.17 -41.66 -13.63
C ALA A 218 -0.10 -40.96 -14.48
N LYS A 219 -0.39 -40.71 -15.76
CA LYS A 219 0.35 -39.80 -16.65
C LYS A 219 0.34 -38.41 -15.99
N GLN A 220 1.19 -38.24 -14.99
CA GLN A 220 1.21 -37.06 -14.16
C GLN A 220 1.87 -35.95 -14.98
N PRO A 221 1.28 -34.74 -15.04
CA PRO A 221 1.93 -33.60 -15.67
C PRO A 221 3.33 -33.45 -15.09
N SER A 222 4.30 -33.22 -15.98
CA SER A 222 5.73 -33.42 -15.71
C SER A 222 6.13 -32.94 -14.31
N ARG A 223 6.82 -33.79 -13.54
CA ARG A 223 7.34 -33.49 -12.19
C ARG A 223 8.02 -32.11 -12.10
N LEU A 224 8.57 -31.66 -13.23
CA LEU A 224 9.17 -30.35 -13.43
C LEU A 224 8.17 -29.19 -13.28
N VAL A 225 6.99 -29.25 -13.89
CA VAL A 225 6.04 -28.11 -13.85
C VAL A 225 5.55 -27.81 -12.45
N LEU A 226 5.28 -28.84 -11.63
CA LEU A 226 4.82 -28.66 -10.25
C LEU A 226 5.94 -28.14 -9.34
N SER A 227 7.17 -28.64 -9.49
CA SER A 227 8.31 -28.16 -8.72
C SER A 227 8.70 -26.73 -9.10
N TRP A 228 8.71 -26.42 -10.41
CA TRP A 228 8.99 -25.08 -10.90
C TRP A 228 7.91 -24.09 -10.47
N GLY A 229 6.62 -24.47 -10.48
CA GLY A 229 5.54 -23.60 -10.00
C GLY A 229 5.68 -23.21 -8.52
N LEU A 230 6.10 -24.15 -7.66
CA LEU A 230 6.33 -23.86 -6.25
C LEU A 230 7.60 -23.05 -6.01
N ILE A 231 8.69 -23.35 -6.72
CA ILE A 231 9.94 -22.58 -6.62
C ILE A 231 9.71 -21.15 -7.12
N VAL A 232 9.06 -20.99 -8.26
CA VAL A 232 8.75 -19.68 -8.85
C VAL A 232 7.75 -18.92 -7.98
N GLY A 233 6.70 -19.57 -7.49
CA GLY A 233 5.74 -18.97 -6.55
C GLY A 233 6.41 -18.51 -5.26
N PHE A 234 7.29 -19.35 -4.69
CA PHE A 234 8.10 -18.98 -3.53
C PHE A 234 9.04 -17.81 -3.85
N LEU A 235 9.78 -17.86 -4.95
CA LEU A 235 10.69 -16.78 -5.34
C LEU A 235 9.94 -15.47 -5.57
N ILE A 236 8.76 -15.51 -6.18
CA ILE A 236 7.90 -14.33 -6.39
C ILE A 236 7.45 -13.78 -5.05
N VAL A 237 6.99 -14.62 -4.11
CA VAL A 237 6.58 -14.16 -2.77
C VAL A 237 7.76 -13.56 -2.00
N VAL A 238 8.93 -14.20 -2.07
CA VAL A 238 10.16 -13.73 -1.42
C VAL A 238 10.68 -12.44 -2.03
N VAL A 239 10.73 -12.35 -3.37
CA VAL A 239 11.14 -11.14 -4.09
C VAL A 239 10.11 -10.04 -3.89
N ALA A 240 8.81 -10.34 -3.88
CA ALA A 240 7.77 -9.35 -3.62
C ALA A 240 7.85 -8.83 -2.18
N LEU A 241 8.05 -9.70 -1.19
CA LEU A 241 8.22 -9.29 0.22
C LEU A 241 9.51 -8.52 0.45
N SER A 242 10.62 -8.96 -0.15
CA SER A 242 11.92 -8.27 0.01
C SER A 242 11.97 -6.96 -0.78
N ALA A 243 11.41 -6.91 -1.99
CA ALA A 243 11.31 -5.70 -2.80
C ALA A 243 10.33 -4.72 -2.18
N THR A 244 9.18 -5.16 -1.66
CA THR A 244 8.28 -4.25 -0.92
C THR A 244 8.98 -3.68 0.30
N VAL A 245 9.66 -4.50 1.13
CA VAL A 245 10.42 -3.99 2.28
C VAL A 245 11.53 -3.00 1.86
N MET A 246 12.33 -3.32 0.84
CA MET A 246 13.42 -2.44 0.39
C MET A 246 12.92 -1.15 -0.27
N VAL A 247 11.88 -1.23 -1.10
CA VAL A 247 11.33 -0.08 -1.83
C VAL A 247 10.49 0.80 -0.92
N LEU A 248 9.80 0.24 0.08
CA LEU A 248 8.99 0.99 1.05
C LEU A 248 9.85 1.74 2.07
N GLU A 249 11.05 1.27 2.38
CA GLU A 249 11.88 1.91 3.40
C GLU A 249 12.62 3.15 2.88
N HIS A 250 12.87 3.26 1.57
CA HIS A 250 13.65 4.39 1.01
C HIS A 250 13.12 4.97 -0.32
N PRO A 251 11.80 5.17 -0.51
CA PRO A 251 11.27 5.65 -1.80
C PRO A 251 11.64 7.13 -2.07
N GLU A 252 11.89 7.91 -1.02
CA GLU A 252 12.07 9.36 -1.14
C GLU A 252 13.48 9.77 -1.58
N GLY A 253 14.48 8.94 -1.30
CA GLY A 253 15.88 9.32 -1.47
C GLY A 253 16.30 9.39 -2.94
N VAL A 254 16.01 8.37 -3.73
CA VAL A 254 16.56 8.26 -5.10
C VAL A 254 15.78 9.13 -6.08
N LEU A 255 14.46 9.14 -5.98
CA LEU A 255 13.63 9.88 -6.91
C LEU A 255 13.65 11.39 -6.66
N LYS A 256 13.53 11.85 -5.41
CA LYS A 256 13.58 13.28 -5.13
C LYS A 256 14.90 13.89 -5.58
N ARG A 257 15.98 13.09 -5.62
CA ARG A 257 17.26 13.42 -6.24
C ARG A 257 17.18 13.40 -7.78
N TRP A 258 16.58 12.38 -8.38
CA TRP A 258 16.43 12.28 -9.84
C TRP A 258 15.51 13.35 -10.45
N CYS A 259 14.29 13.54 -9.94
CA CYS A 259 13.38 14.60 -10.38
C CYS A 259 14.00 15.99 -10.24
N ARG A 260 14.73 16.23 -9.15
CA ARG A 260 15.41 17.51 -8.94
C ARG A 260 16.50 17.71 -10.00
N ARG A 261 17.34 16.71 -10.25
CA ARG A 261 18.36 16.77 -11.33
C ARG A 261 17.75 16.97 -12.70
N TYR A 262 16.70 16.22 -13.04
CA TYR A 262 16.06 16.33 -14.34
C TYR A 262 15.43 17.71 -14.54
N TRP A 263 14.80 18.27 -13.49
CA TRP A 263 14.25 19.61 -13.55
C TRP A 263 15.33 20.68 -13.67
N GLU A 264 16.43 20.54 -12.94
CA GLU A 264 17.60 21.42 -13.05
C GLU A 264 18.20 21.38 -14.47
N GLU A 265 18.35 20.20 -15.07
CA GLU A 265 18.83 20.04 -16.45
C GLU A 265 17.85 20.62 -17.50
N LEU A 266 16.53 20.47 -17.28
CA LEU A 266 15.52 21.03 -18.17
C LEU A 266 15.52 22.57 -18.13
N GLU A 267 15.67 23.15 -16.94
CA GLU A 267 15.72 24.60 -16.75
C GLU A 267 17.00 25.22 -17.37
N GLU A 268 18.13 24.50 -17.32
CA GLU A 268 19.37 24.92 -18.00
C GLU A 268 19.24 24.85 -19.52
N SER A 269 18.63 23.81 -20.08
CA SER A 269 18.49 23.64 -21.54
C SER A 269 17.49 24.60 -22.22
N SER A 270 16.52 25.10 -21.46
CA SER A 270 15.46 26.04 -21.91
C SER A 270 15.98 27.43 -22.30
N LEU A 271 17.15 27.83 -21.78
CA LEU A 271 17.64 29.21 -21.89
C LEU A 271 18.43 29.52 -23.17
N GLU A 272 18.88 28.53 -23.94
CA GLU A 272 19.89 28.76 -25.00
C GLU A 272 19.36 28.96 -26.44
N ASP A 273 18.14 28.55 -26.84
CA ASP A 273 17.62 28.87 -28.19
C ASP A 273 16.08 28.76 -28.37
N PRO A 274 15.33 29.89 -28.39
CA PRO A 274 13.87 29.87 -28.17
C PRO A 274 12.97 29.59 -29.40
N ALA A 275 13.45 29.67 -30.65
CA ALA A 275 12.56 29.81 -31.80
C ALA A 275 12.37 28.55 -32.68
N LEU A 276 13.41 27.73 -32.88
CA LEU A 276 13.34 26.54 -33.75
C LEU A 276 13.17 25.22 -32.97
N CYS A 277 13.45 25.22 -31.66
CA CYS A 277 13.32 24.01 -30.83
C CYS A 277 11.91 23.81 -30.26
N ALA A 278 11.11 24.86 -30.05
CA ALA A 278 9.83 24.79 -29.34
C ALA A 278 8.85 23.73 -29.87
N ARG A 279 8.87 23.42 -31.19
CA ARG A 279 7.98 22.42 -31.78
C ARG A 279 8.48 20.98 -31.62
N CYS A 280 9.81 20.76 -31.68
CA CYS A 280 10.41 19.47 -31.41
C CYS A 280 10.39 19.17 -29.91
N GLU A 281 10.66 20.18 -29.10
CA GLU A 281 10.59 20.13 -27.64
C GLU A 281 9.18 19.78 -27.17
N HIS A 282 8.14 20.45 -27.69
CA HIS A 282 6.77 20.11 -27.34
C HIS A 282 6.39 18.66 -27.72
N ARG A 283 6.88 18.16 -28.86
CA ARG A 283 6.67 16.75 -29.26
C ARG A 283 7.44 15.79 -28.37
N PHE A 284 8.67 16.10 -27.99
CA PHE A 284 9.50 15.27 -27.12
C PHE A 284 8.90 15.20 -25.70
N VAL A 285 8.50 16.34 -25.15
CA VAL A 285 7.82 16.41 -23.85
C VAL A 285 6.55 15.56 -23.87
N LEU A 286 5.77 15.64 -24.95
CA LEU A 286 4.47 14.99 -25.02
C LEU A 286 4.57 13.48 -25.35
N LEU A 287 5.53 13.05 -26.17
CA LEU A 287 5.70 11.64 -26.57
C LEU A 287 6.62 10.84 -25.64
N VAL A 288 7.59 11.48 -24.98
CA VAL A 288 8.62 10.77 -24.19
C VAL A 288 8.49 11.11 -22.72
N VAL A 289 8.55 12.40 -22.37
CA VAL A 289 8.61 12.84 -20.98
C VAL A 289 7.31 12.52 -20.25
N ARG A 290 6.14 12.81 -20.85
CA ARG A 290 4.85 12.53 -20.23
C ARG A 290 4.58 11.04 -20.01
N PRO A 291 4.74 10.14 -21.01
CA PRO A 291 4.61 8.72 -20.75
C PRO A 291 5.60 8.23 -19.70
N PHE A 292 6.83 8.73 -19.68
CA PHE A 292 7.79 8.34 -18.65
C PHE A 292 7.34 8.77 -17.24
N ILE A 293 6.88 10.02 -17.09
CA ILE A 293 6.31 10.53 -15.83
C ILE A 293 5.06 9.73 -15.43
N ALA A 294 4.16 9.43 -16.37
CA ALA A 294 2.96 8.65 -16.11
C ALA A 294 3.29 7.22 -15.67
N PHE A 295 4.24 6.57 -16.34
CA PHE A 295 4.71 5.23 -15.96
C PHE A 295 5.28 5.26 -14.55
N TRP A 296 6.09 6.27 -14.25
CA TRP A 296 6.66 6.42 -12.93
C TRP A 296 5.59 6.68 -11.85
N LEU A 297 4.65 7.60 -12.09
CA LEU A 297 3.52 7.86 -11.18
C LEU A 297 2.66 6.62 -11.00
N MET A 298 2.47 5.82 -12.04
CA MET A 298 1.76 4.54 -11.98
C MET A 298 2.50 3.57 -11.06
N VAL A 299 3.82 3.41 -11.23
CA VAL A 299 4.63 2.53 -10.37
C VAL A 299 4.55 3.02 -8.92
N ARG A 300 4.65 4.33 -8.68
CA ARG A 300 4.51 4.88 -7.33
C ARG A 300 3.12 4.66 -6.76
N ALA A 301 2.06 4.90 -7.52
CA ALA A 301 0.69 4.64 -7.07
C ALA A 301 0.51 3.16 -6.68
N HIS A 302 1.07 2.23 -7.46
CA HIS A 302 1.04 0.81 -7.10
C HIS A 302 1.86 0.50 -5.84
N LEU A 303 3.03 1.11 -5.67
CA LEU A 303 3.84 0.95 -4.46
C LEU A 303 3.15 1.54 -3.23
N ASP A 304 2.49 2.69 -3.37
CA ASP A 304 1.70 3.31 -2.31
C ASP A 304 0.49 2.41 -1.99
N VAL A 305 -0.19 1.83 -2.97
CA VAL A 305 -1.25 0.84 -2.73
C VAL A 305 -0.68 -0.40 -2.03
N LEU A 306 0.37 -1.02 -2.56
CA LEU A 306 0.98 -2.23 -1.97
C LEU A 306 1.56 -1.99 -0.57
N GLY A 307 2.02 -0.77 -0.27
CA GLY A 307 2.53 -0.36 1.03
C GLY A 307 1.50 0.19 2.01
N SER A 308 0.23 0.24 1.59
CA SER A 308 -0.88 0.71 2.42
C SER A 308 -1.25 -0.33 3.46
N ALA A 309 -1.60 0.12 4.66
CA ALA A 309 -2.12 -0.75 5.71
C ALA A 309 -3.42 -1.46 5.23
N LEU A 310 -4.20 -0.79 4.39
CA LEU A 310 -5.36 -1.38 3.74
C LEU A 310 -5.04 -2.65 2.95
N THR A 311 -4.00 -2.62 2.11
CA THR A 311 -3.61 -3.80 1.32
C THR A 311 -3.16 -4.94 2.22
N GLU A 312 -2.39 -4.63 3.26
CA GLU A 312 -1.99 -5.60 4.28
C GLU A 312 -3.19 -6.26 4.95
N ILE A 313 -4.22 -5.49 5.31
CA ILE A 313 -5.48 -5.98 5.90
C ILE A 313 -6.24 -6.86 4.93
N VAL A 314 -6.46 -6.39 3.70
CA VAL A 314 -7.23 -7.15 2.70
C VAL A 314 -6.54 -8.47 2.37
N CYS A 315 -5.21 -8.46 2.22
CA CYS A 315 -4.42 -9.68 2.05
C CYS A 315 -4.55 -10.62 3.25
N SER A 316 -4.49 -10.09 4.48
CA SER A 316 -4.63 -10.89 5.71
C SER A 316 -6.04 -11.51 5.83
N VAL A 317 -7.10 -10.76 5.53
CA VAL A 317 -8.48 -11.25 5.50
C VAL A 317 -8.66 -12.29 4.42
N ALA A 318 -8.11 -12.06 3.22
CA ALA A 318 -8.20 -13.01 2.10
C ALA A 318 -7.47 -14.32 2.42
N LEU A 319 -6.27 -14.24 3.00
CA LEU A 319 -5.50 -15.40 3.44
C LEU A 319 -6.24 -16.15 4.54
N CYS A 320 -6.77 -15.45 5.55
CA CYS A 320 -7.59 -16.05 6.61
C CYS A 320 -8.82 -16.76 6.03
N THR A 321 -9.54 -16.11 5.11
CA THR A 321 -10.72 -16.68 4.45
C THR A 321 -10.34 -17.93 3.63
N TRP A 322 -9.24 -17.87 2.89
CA TRP A 322 -8.75 -19.00 2.10
C TRP A 322 -8.40 -20.21 2.97
N VAL A 323 -7.66 -20.01 4.07
CA VAL A 323 -7.33 -21.11 5.00
C VAL A 323 -8.59 -21.65 5.65
N SER A 324 -9.51 -20.78 6.09
CA SER A 324 -10.78 -21.20 6.71
C SER A 324 -11.66 -22.00 5.74
N LEU A 325 -11.73 -21.61 4.46
CA LEU A 325 -12.47 -22.36 3.43
C LEU A 325 -11.86 -23.73 3.19
N ARG A 326 -10.52 -23.81 3.08
CA ARG A 326 -9.80 -25.09 2.97
C ARG A 326 -10.04 -26.00 4.16
N PHE A 327 -10.08 -25.39 5.33
CA PHE A 327 -10.34 -26.11 6.56
C PHE A 327 -11.78 -26.62 6.60
N TYR A 328 -12.74 -25.79 6.20
CA TYR A 328 -14.13 -26.18 6.09
C TYR A 328 -14.33 -27.34 5.08
N GLU A 329 -13.66 -27.31 3.93
CA GLU A 329 -13.64 -28.44 2.98
C GLU A 329 -13.13 -29.73 3.65
N LEU A 330 -12.05 -29.64 4.43
CA LEU A 330 -11.48 -30.79 5.14
C LEU A 330 -12.45 -31.34 6.20
N LEU A 331 -13.17 -30.48 6.91
CA LEU A 331 -14.18 -30.87 7.90
C LEU A 331 -15.41 -31.53 7.27
N GLN A 332 -15.79 -31.12 6.07
CA GLN A 332 -16.87 -31.78 5.34
C GLN A 332 -16.48 -33.20 4.91
N LEU A 333 -15.20 -33.43 4.60
CA LEU A 333 -14.70 -34.75 4.22
C LEU A 333 -14.51 -35.67 5.42
N HIS A 334 -14.19 -35.14 6.59
CA HIS A 334 -14.05 -35.92 7.82
C HIS A 334 -14.69 -35.16 8.98
N PRO A 335 -15.98 -35.41 9.28
CA PRO A 335 -16.65 -34.73 10.37
C PRO A 335 -15.93 -35.04 11.67
N LEU A 336 -15.48 -34.00 12.36
CA LEU A 336 -14.75 -34.15 13.63
C LEU A 336 -15.65 -34.81 14.67
N HIS A 337 -15.12 -35.81 15.36
CA HIS A 337 -15.77 -36.34 16.54
C HIS A 337 -15.72 -35.30 17.67
N ILE A 338 -16.89 -34.82 18.10
CA ILE A 338 -17.03 -34.04 19.32
C ILE A 338 -16.80 -35.01 20.49
N THR A 339 -15.56 -35.12 20.95
CA THR A 339 -15.27 -35.85 22.18
C THR A 339 -15.56 -34.95 23.37
N ASP A 340 -16.37 -35.41 24.32
CA ASP A 340 -16.72 -34.67 25.54
C ASP A 340 -15.54 -34.41 26.49
N ARG A 341 -14.37 -35.02 26.24
CA ARG A 341 -13.18 -34.87 27.08
C ARG A 341 -12.29 -33.75 26.57
N LEU A 342 -12.14 -32.69 27.38
CA LEU A 342 -11.08 -31.71 27.17
C LEU A 342 -9.72 -32.36 27.42
N THR A 343 -8.94 -32.56 26.37
CA THR A 343 -7.53 -32.94 26.47
C THR A 343 -6.67 -31.79 27.01
N LEU A 344 -5.48 -32.12 27.54
CA LEU A 344 -4.50 -31.15 28.07
C LEU A 344 -4.14 -30.05 27.05
N VAL A 345 -4.09 -30.40 25.76
CA VAL A 345 -3.78 -29.46 24.68
C VAL A 345 -4.80 -28.32 24.63
N HIS A 346 -6.09 -28.60 24.87
CA HIS A 346 -7.12 -27.58 24.91
C HIS A 346 -6.94 -26.61 26.08
N TYR A 347 -6.60 -27.14 27.26
CA TYR A 347 -6.31 -26.30 28.43
C TYR A 347 -5.11 -25.40 28.20
N ILE A 348 -4.03 -25.94 27.61
CA ILE A 348 -2.84 -25.15 27.28
C ILE A 348 -3.21 -24.06 26.27
N ALA A 349 -3.91 -24.40 25.19
CA ALA A 349 -4.24 -23.44 24.15
C ALA A 349 -5.19 -22.34 24.67
N PHE A 350 -6.21 -22.71 25.46
CA PHE A 350 -7.09 -21.75 26.12
C PHE A 350 -6.35 -20.88 27.14
N ALA A 351 -5.48 -21.47 27.96
CA ALA A 351 -4.67 -20.73 28.92
C ALA A 351 -3.72 -19.74 28.21
N THR A 352 -3.13 -20.14 27.07
CA THR A 352 -2.29 -19.23 26.28
C THR A 352 -3.10 -18.10 25.67
N LEU A 353 -4.31 -18.37 25.17
CA LEU A 353 -5.22 -17.33 24.67
C LEU A 353 -5.58 -16.35 25.79
N LEU A 354 -5.98 -16.84 26.97
CA LEU A 354 -6.27 -16.01 28.13
C LEU A 354 -5.05 -15.20 28.59
N ALA A 355 -3.86 -15.79 28.56
CA ALA A 355 -2.62 -15.12 28.91
C ALA A 355 -2.34 -13.94 27.98
N THR A 356 -2.62 -14.07 26.68
CA THR A 356 -2.49 -12.94 25.73
C THR A 356 -3.47 -11.83 26.05
N CYS A 357 -4.71 -12.15 26.43
CA CYS A 357 -5.75 -11.17 26.76
C CYS A 357 -5.51 -10.39 28.07
N LYS A 358 -4.57 -10.82 28.91
CA LYS A 358 -4.29 -10.21 30.22
C LYS A 358 -4.12 -8.67 30.17
N PRO A 359 -3.32 -8.07 29.26
CA PRO A 359 -3.14 -6.61 29.22
C PRO A 359 -4.43 -5.85 28.92
N LEU A 360 -5.28 -6.40 28.03
CA LEU A 360 -6.58 -5.80 27.71
C LEU A 360 -7.54 -5.87 28.90
N VAL A 361 -7.57 -7.00 29.60
CA VAL A 361 -8.40 -7.18 30.81
C VAL A 361 -7.94 -6.24 31.92
N GLU A 362 -6.63 -6.15 32.17
CA GLU A 362 -6.07 -5.22 33.15
C GLU A 362 -6.41 -3.77 32.82
N HIS A 363 -6.26 -3.36 31.56
CA HIS A 363 -6.65 -2.03 31.11
C HIS A 363 -8.16 -1.77 31.26
N ALA A 364 -9.01 -2.72 30.86
CA ALA A 364 -10.46 -2.61 31.02
C ALA A 364 -10.86 -2.51 32.50
N CYS A 365 -10.23 -3.29 33.38
CA CYS A 365 -10.44 -3.22 34.82
C CYS A 365 -10.01 -1.88 35.41
N MET A 366 -8.86 -1.34 34.98
CA MET A 366 -8.41 0.00 35.41
C MET A 366 -9.36 1.09 34.91
N SER A 367 -9.77 1.04 33.65
CA SER A 367 -10.71 1.98 33.04
C SER A 367 -12.08 1.94 33.73
N TRP A 368 -12.57 0.75 34.09
CA TRP A 368 -13.84 0.59 34.80
C TRP A 368 -13.78 1.17 36.22
N ARG A 369 -12.66 1.00 36.92
CA ARG A 369 -12.44 1.58 38.26
C ARG A 369 -12.27 3.09 38.24
N SER A 370 -11.68 3.64 37.17
CA SER A 370 -11.42 5.07 37.05
C SER A 370 -12.61 5.89 36.60
N THR A 371 -13.67 5.27 36.05
CA THR A 371 -14.93 5.98 35.79
C THR A 371 -15.45 6.51 37.12
N PRO A 372 -15.36 7.84 37.39
CA PRO A 372 -15.85 8.38 38.65
C PRO A 372 -17.31 7.99 38.71
N ARG A 373 -17.67 7.19 39.74
CA ARG A 373 -19.04 6.82 40.03
C ARG A 373 -19.79 8.14 40.01
N ARG A 374 -20.54 8.36 38.91
CA ARG A 374 -21.15 9.65 38.59
C ARG A 374 -22.17 9.84 39.68
N ASP A 375 -21.74 10.44 40.78
CA ASP A 375 -22.49 10.48 42.01
C ASP A 375 -23.72 11.28 41.64
N SER A 376 -24.83 10.56 41.48
CA SER A 376 -26.09 11.09 41.00
C SER A 376 -26.73 12.01 42.04
N SER A 377 -25.97 12.46 43.04
CA SER A 377 -26.28 13.64 43.85
C SER A 377 -26.11 14.92 43.02
N ARG A 378 -26.84 15.01 41.90
CA ARG A 378 -27.43 16.29 41.49
C ARG A 378 -28.41 16.66 42.59
N ARG A 379 -27.87 17.27 43.64
CA ARG A 379 -28.61 18.15 44.53
C ARG A 379 -29.15 19.25 43.61
N TRP A 380 -30.46 19.21 43.35
CA TRP A 380 -31.16 20.20 42.54
C TRP A 380 -30.89 21.60 43.10
N PRO A 381 -30.43 22.58 42.30
CA PRO A 381 -30.36 23.98 42.74
C PRO A 381 -31.75 24.60 42.56
N TRP A 382 -32.69 24.21 43.42
CA TRP A 382 -33.96 24.92 43.63
C TRP A 382 -34.01 25.40 45.08
N SER A 383 -33.33 26.50 45.38
CA SER A 383 -33.83 27.49 46.34
C SER A 383 -33.16 28.83 46.03
N ARG A 384 -33.74 29.50 45.05
CA ARG A 384 -33.54 30.91 44.74
C ARG A 384 -34.08 31.69 45.96
N ASN A 385 -33.20 32.13 46.84
CA ASN A 385 -33.55 33.16 47.84
C ASN A 385 -33.84 34.46 47.09
N SER A 386 -35.09 34.88 47.19
CA SER A 386 -35.56 36.24 47.01
C SER A 386 -35.09 37.10 48.19
N GLU A 387 -34.36 38.17 47.90
CA GLU A 387 -34.11 39.38 48.72
C GLU A 387 -32.75 39.92 48.25
N SER A 388 -32.51 41.19 47.98
CA SER A 388 -33.29 42.41 47.98
C SER A 388 -32.40 43.45 47.29
N SER A 389 -33.02 44.33 46.53
CA SER A 389 -32.45 45.56 45.96
C SER A 389 -31.58 46.38 46.92
N SER A 390 -30.44 46.89 46.45
CA SER A 390 -30.11 48.33 46.53
C SER A 390 -28.82 48.66 45.76
N PRO A 391 -28.70 49.87 45.18
CA PRO A 391 -27.52 50.36 44.47
C PRO A 391 -26.71 51.35 45.34
N SER A 392 -25.39 51.36 45.16
CA SER A 392 -24.45 52.46 45.49
C SER A 392 -23.08 52.02 44.97
N ASP A 393 -22.50 52.71 44.00
CA ASP A 393 -21.69 53.93 44.12
C ASP A 393 -20.29 53.70 44.72
N ASP A 394 -19.34 54.15 43.91
CA ASP A 394 -18.04 54.74 44.23
C ASP A 394 -16.88 53.89 44.73
N SER A 395 -15.76 54.10 44.00
CA SER A 395 -14.40 54.38 44.50
C SER A 395 -13.74 53.25 45.32
N GLU A 396 -12.43 53.12 45.50
CA GLU A 396 -11.23 53.85 45.12
C GLU A 396 -10.07 52.87 45.43
N THR A 397 -8.94 53.04 44.74
CA THR A 397 -7.55 52.83 45.20
C THR A 397 -7.14 51.76 46.24
N GLY A 398 -6.02 51.12 45.92
CA GLY A 398 -4.95 50.84 46.89
C GLY A 398 -4.78 49.34 47.20
N ALA A 399 -3.73 48.69 46.75
CA ALA A 399 -2.36 48.71 47.28
C ALA A 399 -2.06 47.52 48.21
N ALA A 400 -0.83 47.03 48.05
CA ALA A 400 -0.04 46.12 48.88
C ALA A 400 -0.36 44.60 48.80
N SER A 401 0.52 43.77 48.22
CA SER A 401 1.82 43.26 48.71
C SER A 401 1.68 41.93 49.49
N PRO A 402 2.76 41.14 49.68
CA PRO A 402 2.83 39.78 49.16
C PRO A 402 2.87 38.72 50.27
N THR A 403 2.59 37.46 49.94
CA THR A 403 2.94 36.34 50.81
C THR A 403 3.71 35.26 50.04
N ILE A 404 5.00 35.28 50.34
CA ILE A 404 5.97 34.19 50.30
C ILE A 404 5.32 32.92 50.90
N ASN A 405 5.48 31.79 50.22
CA ASN A 405 5.73 30.52 50.89
C ASN A 405 6.52 29.58 49.98
N ALA A 406 7.79 29.42 50.37
CA ALA A 406 8.67 28.35 49.93
C ALA A 406 8.10 27.00 50.39
N ARG A 407 8.17 25.97 49.53
CA ARG A 407 8.31 24.60 50.02
C ARG A 407 9.13 23.72 49.08
N LEU A 408 10.15 23.17 49.71
CA LEU A 408 11.19 22.25 49.27
C LEU A 408 10.80 21.21 48.21
N ASN A 409 11.61 21.18 47.16
CA ASN A 409 11.94 19.99 46.38
C ASN A 409 13.04 19.19 47.10
N THR A 410 12.86 17.89 47.27
CA THR A 410 13.92 16.95 47.64
C THR A 410 13.81 15.64 46.86
N GLY A 411 14.92 15.30 46.17
CA GLY A 411 15.30 13.95 45.74
C GLY A 411 14.79 13.54 44.36
N LYS A 412 15.57 12.99 43.43
CA LYS A 412 16.96 12.53 43.43
C LYS A 412 17.34 12.38 41.95
N SER A 413 18.39 13.10 41.51
CA SER A 413 19.01 12.96 40.19
C SER A 413 20.21 12.03 40.30
N VAL A 414 20.27 11.01 39.45
CA VAL A 414 21.45 10.16 39.22
C VAL A 414 22.19 10.74 38.03
N MET A 415 23.42 11.18 38.29
CA MET A 415 24.36 11.72 37.31
C MET A 415 24.88 10.65 36.35
N PHE A 416 24.88 10.96 35.05
CA PHE A 416 25.90 10.48 34.12
C PHE A 416 26.46 11.71 33.40
N ASN A 417 27.66 12.13 33.82
CA ASN A 417 28.45 13.17 33.19
C ASN A 417 29.30 12.52 32.09
N THR A 418 29.02 12.85 30.82
CA THR A 418 29.99 12.70 29.73
C THR A 418 30.45 14.09 29.30
N SER A 419 31.71 14.35 29.60
CA SER A 419 32.51 15.52 29.23
C SER A 419 32.62 15.67 27.72
N ALA A 420 32.19 16.82 27.20
CA ALA A 420 32.54 17.32 25.87
C ALA A 420 33.78 18.23 25.97
N PRO A 421 34.76 18.14 25.04
CA PRO A 421 35.90 19.03 25.04
C PRO A 421 35.57 20.36 24.34
N ASN A 422 35.92 21.45 25.01
CA ASN A 422 36.00 22.80 24.48
C ASN A 422 37.07 22.87 23.39
N ASN A 423 36.68 23.20 22.16
CA ASN A 423 37.60 23.71 21.14
C ASN A 423 37.25 25.16 20.83
N ALA A 424 38.02 26.05 21.46
CA ALA A 424 38.20 27.42 21.01
C ALA A 424 39.23 27.42 19.88
N ALA A 425 38.88 27.96 18.71
CA ALA A 425 39.86 28.33 17.69
C ALA A 425 39.31 29.44 16.79
N ALA A 426 39.95 30.60 16.93
CA ALA A 426 40.36 31.53 15.88
C ALA A 426 39.29 32.04 14.90
N SER A 427 38.80 33.25 15.21
CA SER A 427 38.32 34.22 14.23
C SER A 427 39.46 34.64 13.29
N VAL A 428 39.51 34.05 12.09
CA VAL A 428 40.31 34.58 10.97
C VAL A 428 39.36 35.33 10.05
N GLN A 429 39.49 36.65 10.08
CA GLN A 429 38.79 37.58 9.21
C GLN A 429 39.49 37.59 7.84
N GLY A 430 39.09 36.66 6.98
CA GLY A 430 39.51 36.59 5.58
C GLY A 430 38.53 37.35 4.70
N ASP A 431 38.96 38.51 4.21
CA ASP A 431 38.25 39.37 3.26
C ASP A 431 38.22 38.68 1.88
N ALA A 432 37.23 37.82 1.66
CA ALA A 432 36.97 37.18 0.38
C ALA A 432 35.79 37.89 -0.27
N THR A 433 36.11 38.72 -1.27
CA THR A 433 35.16 39.25 -2.25
C THR A 433 34.43 38.10 -2.94
N MET A 434 33.31 37.68 -2.36
CA MET A 434 32.40 36.72 -2.97
C MET A 434 31.85 37.34 -4.27
N PRO A 435 31.90 36.63 -5.40
CA PRO A 435 31.19 37.07 -6.59
C PRO A 435 29.71 37.16 -6.23
N ARG A 436 29.16 38.36 -6.44
CA ARG A 436 27.75 38.72 -6.30
C ARG A 436 26.88 37.67 -7.00
N ARG A 437 26.52 36.60 -6.28
CA ARG A 437 25.50 35.63 -6.70
C ARG A 437 24.26 36.47 -6.97
N ARG A 438 23.94 36.64 -8.25
CA ARG A 438 22.66 37.21 -8.66
C ARG A 438 21.62 36.40 -7.91
N ALA A 439 20.94 37.06 -6.98
CA ALA A 439 19.76 36.49 -6.35
C ALA A 439 18.83 36.16 -7.52
N MET A 440 18.76 34.87 -7.86
CA MET A 440 17.77 34.41 -8.82
C MET A 440 16.42 34.90 -8.28
N PRO A 441 15.61 35.56 -9.10
CA PRO A 441 14.26 35.89 -8.70
C PRO A 441 13.62 34.58 -8.27
N ARG A 442 13.28 34.48 -6.97
CA ARG A 442 12.43 33.41 -6.46
C ARG A 442 11.09 33.62 -7.15
N LEU A 443 10.92 33.02 -8.33
CA LEU A 443 9.62 32.94 -8.95
C LEU A 443 8.72 32.21 -7.94
N PRO A 444 7.60 32.80 -7.49
CA PRO A 444 6.63 32.12 -6.68
C PRO A 444 5.94 31.07 -7.58
N MET A 445 6.61 29.95 -7.83
CA MET A 445 6.05 28.78 -8.50
C MET A 445 5.22 27.99 -7.50
N HIS A 446 4.15 28.61 -7.00
CA HIS A 446 3.01 27.85 -6.49
C HIS A 446 2.19 27.38 -7.70
N PHE A 447 2.71 26.38 -8.42
CA PHE A 447 1.86 25.53 -9.25
C PHE A 447 0.96 24.75 -8.29
N LYS A 448 -0.15 25.36 -7.86
CA LYS A 448 -1.30 24.61 -7.38
C LYS A 448 -1.80 23.83 -8.58
N PHE A 449 -1.32 22.59 -8.74
CA PHE A 449 -1.99 21.62 -9.58
C PHE A 449 -3.45 21.57 -9.12
N TYR A 450 -4.37 21.99 -9.97
CA TYR A 450 -5.83 21.95 -9.72
C TYR A 450 -6.35 20.51 -9.86
N LEU A 451 -5.59 19.52 -9.36
CA LEU A 451 -6.01 18.13 -9.21
C LEU A 451 -7.00 17.95 -8.05
N ASP A 452 -7.40 19.04 -7.36
CA ASP A 452 -8.36 19.07 -6.24
C ASP A 452 -9.79 18.65 -6.61
N THR A 453 -10.02 18.11 -7.81
CA THR A 453 -11.30 17.50 -8.11
C THR A 453 -11.39 16.20 -7.31
N ALA A 454 -12.06 16.24 -6.16
CA ALA A 454 -12.18 15.13 -5.22
C ALA A 454 -12.54 13.80 -5.90
N TRP A 455 -13.34 13.85 -6.97
CA TRP A 455 -13.72 12.71 -7.81
C TRP A 455 -12.55 12.03 -8.52
N TYR A 456 -11.58 12.80 -9.04
CA TYR A 456 -10.40 12.26 -9.72
C TYR A 456 -9.50 11.53 -8.73
N VAL A 457 -9.22 12.17 -7.58
CA VAL A 457 -8.42 11.57 -6.51
C VAL A 457 -9.09 10.33 -5.93
N ALA A 458 -10.43 10.31 -5.86
CA ALA A 458 -11.19 9.16 -5.36
C ALA A 458 -11.24 7.97 -6.33
N ALA A 459 -11.00 8.16 -7.63
CA ALA A 459 -11.07 7.06 -8.59
C ALA A 459 -9.91 6.07 -8.43
N LEU A 460 -8.71 6.56 -8.09
CA LEU A 460 -7.51 5.75 -7.82
C LEU A 460 -7.71 4.73 -6.70
N PRO A 461 -8.16 5.10 -5.48
CA PRO A 461 -8.40 4.13 -4.41
C PRO A 461 -9.56 3.18 -4.75
N ILE A 462 -10.57 3.60 -5.52
CA ILE A 462 -11.63 2.68 -5.98
C ILE A 462 -11.05 1.60 -6.90
N ALA A 463 -10.17 1.97 -7.83
CA ALA A 463 -9.52 0.97 -8.69
C ALA A 463 -8.50 0.12 -7.93
N ALA A 464 -7.78 0.70 -6.97
CA ALA A 464 -6.94 -0.07 -6.05
C ALA A 464 -7.78 -1.10 -5.29
N MET A 465 -8.93 -0.70 -4.76
CA MET A 465 -9.88 -1.58 -4.10
C MET A 465 -10.42 -2.66 -5.03
N SER A 466 -10.73 -2.36 -6.30
CA SER A 466 -11.11 -3.41 -7.24
C SER A 466 -9.99 -4.40 -7.50
N CYS A 467 -8.72 -3.94 -7.57
CA CYS A 467 -7.58 -4.85 -7.70
C CYS A 467 -7.43 -5.75 -6.48
N LEU A 468 -7.62 -5.19 -5.29
CA LEU A 468 -7.61 -5.95 -4.03
C LEU A 468 -8.76 -6.95 -3.96
N ILE A 469 -9.97 -6.56 -4.37
CA ILE A 469 -11.13 -7.45 -4.45
C ILE A 469 -10.86 -8.60 -5.42
N GLN A 470 -10.22 -8.34 -6.56
CA GLN A 470 -9.85 -9.41 -7.49
C GLN A 470 -8.78 -10.34 -6.92
N LEU A 471 -7.84 -9.81 -6.14
CA LEU A 471 -6.87 -10.64 -5.42
C LEU A 471 -7.55 -11.51 -4.35
N VAL A 472 -8.58 -10.99 -3.67
CA VAL A 472 -9.41 -11.78 -2.73
C VAL A 472 -10.19 -12.85 -3.50
N LEU A 473 -10.83 -12.48 -4.61
CA LEU A 473 -11.58 -13.40 -5.46
C LEU A 473 -10.67 -14.47 -6.06
N MET A 474 -9.44 -14.17 -6.44
CA MET A 474 -8.42 -15.13 -6.84
C MET A 474 -8.21 -16.23 -5.80
N LEU A 475 -8.06 -15.83 -4.54
CA LEU A 475 -7.84 -16.76 -3.44
C LEU A 475 -9.09 -17.59 -3.18
N VAL A 476 -10.26 -16.97 -3.13
CA VAL A 476 -11.54 -17.61 -2.82
C VAL A 476 -12.04 -18.49 -3.98
N LEU A 477 -12.04 -18.01 -5.23
CA LEU A 477 -12.56 -18.76 -6.39
C LEU A 477 -11.74 -20.02 -6.68
N SER A 478 -10.47 -20.09 -6.28
CA SER A 478 -9.65 -21.31 -6.37
C SER A 478 -10.18 -22.50 -5.55
N THR A 479 -11.16 -22.25 -4.68
CA THR A 479 -11.85 -23.29 -3.89
C THR A 479 -13.17 -23.73 -4.56
N MET A 480 -13.86 -22.83 -5.27
CA MET A 480 -15.31 -22.94 -5.54
C MET A 480 -15.76 -23.72 -6.79
N GLY A 481 -14.92 -24.34 -7.63
CA GLY A 481 -15.49 -24.90 -8.87
C GLY A 481 -14.63 -25.73 -9.81
N GLY A 482 -13.89 -26.73 -9.33
CA GLY A 482 -13.17 -27.70 -10.18
C GLY A 482 -12.03 -27.11 -11.04
N MET A 483 -11.95 -25.77 -11.17
CA MET A 483 -10.82 -25.07 -11.76
C MET A 483 -9.59 -25.36 -10.93
N THR A 484 -8.51 -25.79 -11.60
CA THR A 484 -7.25 -25.98 -10.89
C THR A 484 -6.76 -24.61 -10.43
N GLY A 485 -6.11 -24.54 -9.26
CA GLY A 485 -5.55 -23.26 -8.79
C GLY A 485 -4.58 -22.64 -9.79
N VAL A 486 -3.95 -23.48 -10.61
CA VAL A 486 -3.09 -23.08 -11.73
C VAL A 486 -3.88 -22.34 -12.80
N ASP A 487 -5.07 -22.82 -13.19
CA ASP A 487 -5.93 -22.15 -14.17
C ASP A 487 -6.39 -20.77 -13.66
N VAL A 488 -6.73 -20.68 -12.38
CA VAL A 488 -7.13 -19.41 -11.74
C VAL A 488 -5.95 -18.43 -11.78
N ILE A 489 -4.75 -18.86 -11.36
CA ILE A 489 -3.55 -18.02 -11.40
C ILE A 489 -3.23 -17.58 -12.83
N PHE A 490 -3.25 -18.47 -13.81
CA PHE A 490 -2.95 -18.12 -15.20
C PHE A 490 -3.99 -17.18 -15.82
N LYS A 491 -5.27 -17.28 -15.44
CA LYS A 491 -6.32 -16.40 -15.94
C LYS A 491 -6.25 -15.00 -15.33
N LEU A 492 -5.88 -14.90 -14.06
CA LEU A 492 -5.99 -13.65 -13.29
C LEU A 492 -4.65 -12.95 -13.03
N MET A 493 -3.52 -13.65 -13.04
CA MET A 493 -2.18 -13.03 -12.90
C MET A 493 -1.92 -11.97 -13.98
N PRO A 494 -2.22 -12.20 -15.29
CA PRO A 494 -2.04 -11.15 -16.30
C PRO A 494 -2.82 -9.89 -15.94
N TRP A 495 -4.01 -10.04 -15.33
CA TRP A 495 -4.84 -8.92 -14.93
C TRP A 495 -4.14 -8.03 -13.90
N PHE A 496 -3.66 -8.65 -12.82
CA PHE A 496 -2.99 -7.93 -11.74
C PHE A 496 -1.62 -7.35 -12.16
N VAL A 497 -0.82 -8.12 -12.91
CA VAL A 497 0.56 -7.76 -13.24
C VAL A 497 0.67 -6.83 -14.44
N VAL A 498 -0.25 -6.92 -15.40
CA VAL A 498 -0.17 -6.20 -16.67
C VAL A 498 -1.32 -5.22 -16.81
N PHE A 499 -2.57 -5.69 -16.71
CA PHE A 499 -3.72 -4.86 -17.08
C PHE A 499 -4.00 -3.73 -16.10
N ALA A 500 -4.02 -3.99 -14.79
CA ALA A 500 -4.24 -2.95 -13.78
C ALA A 500 -3.17 -1.82 -13.87
N PRO A 501 -1.86 -2.12 -13.96
CA PRO A 501 -0.83 -1.12 -14.23
C PRO A 501 -1.06 -0.31 -15.51
N VAL A 502 -1.38 -0.99 -16.62
CA VAL A 502 -1.63 -0.34 -17.91
C VAL A 502 -2.86 0.57 -17.86
N GLN A 503 -3.91 0.16 -17.15
CA GLN A 503 -5.13 0.95 -16.99
C GLN A 503 -4.86 2.24 -16.18
N VAL A 504 -4.13 2.13 -15.07
CA VAL A 504 -3.71 3.29 -14.25
C VAL A 504 -2.80 4.21 -15.07
N PHE A 505 -1.87 3.64 -15.84
CA PHE A 505 -0.99 4.40 -16.72
C PHE A 505 -1.77 5.26 -17.73
N PHE A 506 -2.73 4.67 -18.44
CA PHE A 506 -3.56 5.42 -19.39
C PHE A 506 -4.46 6.46 -18.69
N TYR A 507 -4.96 6.15 -17.49
CA TYR A 507 -5.73 7.11 -16.70
C TYR A 507 -4.91 8.36 -16.34
N ILE A 508 -3.64 8.18 -15.93
CA ILE A 508 -2.72 9.29 -15.62
C ILE A 508 -2.38 10.09 -16.88
N ILE A 509 -2.11 9.43 -18.00
CA ILE A 509 -1.86 10.11 -19.29
C ILE A 509 -3.07 10.95 -19.70
N ALA A 510 -4.27 10.37 -19.66
CA ALA A 510 -5.48 11.06 -20.08
C ALA A 510 -5.77 12.29 -19.20
N ALA A 511 -5.46 12.21 -17.90
CA ALA A 511 -5.56 13.33 -16.98
C ALA A 511 -4.59 14.48 -17.30
N MET A 512 -3.32 14.16 -17.57
CA MET A 512 -2.33 15.17 -17.98
C MET A 512 -2.73 15.86 -19.29
N ILE A 513 -3.34 15.13 -20.23
CA ILE A 513 -3.86 15.69 -21.48
C ILE A 513 -5.06 16.61 -21.22
N ALA A 514 -5.98 16.19 -20.35
CA ALA A 514 -7.17 16.97 -20.00
C ALA A 514 -6.81 18.30 -19.29
N GLU A 515 -5.81 18.28 -18.41
CA GLU A 515 -5.33 19.46 -17.69
C GLU A 515 -4.80 20.54 -18.64
N GLU A 516 -3.98 20.14 -19.61
CA GLU A 516 -3.42 21.06 -20.61
C GLU A 516 -4.49 21.68 -21.51
N ARG A 517 -5.57 20.94 -21.80
CA ARG A 517 -6.56 21.33 -22.82
C ARG A 517 -7.72 22.13 -22.29
N GLY A 518 -8.17 21.88 -21.06
CA GLY A 518 -9.32 22.58 -20.54
C GLY A 518 -9.00 24.06 -20.39
N SER A 519 -9.64 24.93 -21.18
CA SER A 519 -9.48 26.38 -21.02
C SER A 519 -10.34 26.91 -19.87
N SER A 520 -11.47 26.25 -19.59
CA SER A 520 -12.36 26.59 -18.48
C SER A 520 -12.30 25.55 -17.35
N THR A 521 -12.42 26.03 -16.11
CA THR A 521 -12.46 25.20 -14.91
C THR A 521 -13.60 24.18 -14.96
N GLN A 522 -14.77 24.58 -15.46
CA GLN A 522 -15.93 23.71 -15.58
C GLN A 522 -15.71 22.57 -16.59
N SER A 523 -15.10 22.88 -17.75
CA SER A 523 -14.76 21.86 -18.74
C SER A 523 -13.75 20.86 -18.17
N ARG A 524 -12.76 21.32 -17.38
CA ARG A 524 -11.80 20.43 -16.72
C ARG A 524 -12.49 19.49 -15.74
N GLN A 525 -13.32 20.02 -14.85
CA GLN A 525 -14.05 19.21 -13.85
C GLN A 525 -14.93 18.15 -14.51
N LEU A 526 -15.67 18.51 -15.56
CA LEU A 526 -16.50 17.56 -16.31
C LEU A 526 -15.63 16.48 -17.00
N THR A 527 -14.51 16.87 -17.61
CA THR A 527 -13.59 15.92 -18.25
C THR A 527 -13.00 14.94 -17.23
N PHE A 528 -12.52 15.44 -16.09
CA PHE A 528 -12.01 14.59 -15.00
C PHE A 528 -13.09 13.68 -14.41
N GLY A 529 -14.32 14.17 -14.28
CA GLY A 529 -15.47 13.38 -13.84
C GLY A 529 -15.76 12.21 -14.78
N LEU A 530 -15.82 12.47 -16.09
CA LEU A 530 -16.05 11.43 -17.10
C LEU A 530 -14.91 10.41 -17.16
N LEU A 531 -13.65 10.87 -17.09
CA LEU A 531 -12.47 10.00 -17.03
C LEU A 531 -12.51 9.08 -15.82
N SER A 532 -12.85 9.62 -14.66
CA SER A 532 -12.93 8.89 -13.40
C SER A 532 -14.07 7.88 -13.41
N LEU A 533 -15.24 8.28 -13.92
CA LEU A 533 -16.39 7.38 -14.07
C LEU A 533 -16.06 6.21 -15.02
N GLY A 534 -15.44 6.50 -16.18
CA GLY A 534 -15.03 5.47 -17.12
C GLY A 534 -14.01 4.51 -16.52
N PHE A 535 -13.00 5.03 -15.82
CA PHE A 535 -11.99 4.24 -15.15
C PHE A 535 -12.57 3.33 -14.05
N VAL A 536 -13.46 3.85 -13.21
CA VAL A 536 -14.17 3.06 -12.18
C VAL A 536 -15.05 2.00 -12.84
N THR A 537 -15.79 2.34 -13.89
CA THR A 537 -16.68 1.41 -14.61
C THR A 537 -15.92 0.26 -15.25
N VAL A 538 -14.78 0.54 -15.91
CA VAL A 538 -13.93 -0.53 -16.48
C VAL A 538 -13.37 -1.42 -15.37
N SER A 539 -12.95 -0.83 -14.25
CA SER A 539 -12.43 -1.56 -13.10
C SER A 539 -13.50 -2.46 -12.47
N THR A 540 -14.72 -1.98 -12.26
CA THR A 540 -15.82 -2.76 -11.68
C THR A 540 -16.32 -3.84 -12.62
N LEU A 541 -16.45 -3.55 -13.93
CA LEU A 541 -16.83 -4.54 -14.92
C LEU A 541 -15.85 -5.71 -14.97
N SER A 542 -14.55 -5.45 -14.79
CA SER A 542 -13.55 -6.53 -14.74
C SER A 542 -13.67 -7.43 -13.50
N VAL A 543 -14.09 -6.86 -12.35
CA VAL A 543 -14.43 -7.65 -11.16
C VAL A 543 -15.65 -8.53 -11.44
N MET A 544 -16.69 -7.95 -12.05
CA MET A 544 -17.92 -8.68 -12.38
C MET A 544 -17.65 -9.81 -13.37
N ASP A 545 -16.82 -9.57 -14.39
CA ASP A 545 -16.40 -10.61 -15.35
C ASP A 545 -15.73 -11.80 -14.64
N THR A 546 -14.86 -11.50 -13.66
CA THR A 546 -14.20 -12.51 -12.82
C THR A 546 -15.22 -13.32 -12.00
N ILE A 547 -16.25 -12.67 -11.45
CA ILE A 547 -17.27 -13.31 -10.60
C ILE A 547 -18.22 -14.18 -11.42
N TYR A 548 -18.76 -13.65 -12.52
CA TYR A 548 -19.81 -14.30 -13.29
C TYR A 548 -19.29 -15.37 -14.24
N GLY A 549 -17.97 -15.56 -14.31
CA GLY A 549 -17.39 -16.65 -15.08
C GLY A 549 -17.83 -16.60 -16.53
N LEU A 550 -17.94 -15.40 -17.11
CA LEU A 550 -18.22 -15.17 -18.54
C LEU A 550 -17.06 -15.65 -19.45
N GLY A 551 -16.35 -16.71 -19.05
CA GLY A 551 -16.28 -17.96 -19.82
C GLY A 551 -15.43 -18.01 -21.09
N GLY A 552 -14.98 -16.89 -21.64
CA GLY A 552 -14.23 -16.88 -22.89
C GLY A 552 -13.13 -15.85 -22.84
N TRP A 553 -11.89 -16.29 -22.60
CA TRP A 553 -10.65 -15.52 -22.73
C TRP A 553 -10.77 -14.04 -22.31
N PRO A 554 -10.37 -13.66 -21.08
CA PRO A 554 -10.47 -12.27 -20.58
C PRO A 554 -9.82 -11.22 -21.51
N MET A 555 -8.97 -11.64 -22.46
CA MET A 555 -8.34 -10.80 -23.47
C MET A 555 -9.30 -9.96 -24.36
N SER A 556 -10.52 -10.42 -24.70
CA SER A 556 -11.30 -9.76 -25.77
C SER A 556 -11.96 -8.44 -25.32
N TYR A 557 -12.65 -8.45 -24.19
CA TYR A 557 -13.34 -7.26 -23.67
C TYR A 557 -12.39 -6.29 -22.94
N LEU A 558 -11.34 -6.80 -22.31
CA LEU A 558 -10.28 -5.99 -21.68
C LEU A 558 -9.32 -5.37 -22.70
N GLY A 559 -8.98 -6.10 -23.76
CA GLY A 559 -8.30 -5.55 -24.93
C GLY A 559 -9.10 -4.40 -25.52
N LEU A 560 -10.43 -4.52 -25.59
CA LEU A 560 -11.34 -3.46 -26.04
C LEU A 560 -11.42 -2.27 -25.09
N GLY A 561 -11.36 -2.48 -23.77
CA GLY A 561 -11.34 -1.40 -22.78
C GLY A 561 -10.03 -0.61 -22.79
N ALA A 562 -8.89 -1.32 -22.87
CA ALA A 562 -7.58 -0.70 -23.05
C ALA A 562 -7.46 -0.01 -24.41
N LEU A 563 -7.93 -0.65 -25.51
CA LEU A 563 -8.06 -0.02 -26.83
C LEU A 563 -9.00 1.18 -26.78
N GLY A 564 -10.10 1.12 -26.05
CA GLY A 564 -11.05 2.22 -25.90
C GLY A 564 -10.40 3.42 -25.22
N LEU A 565 -9.67 3.20 -24.13
CA LEU A 565 -8.88 4.25 -23.47
C LEU A 565 -7.74 4.74 -24.36
N MET A 566 -7.08 3.85 -25.10
CA MET A 566 -6.04 4.22 -26.06
C MET A 566 -6.61 5.05 -27.20
N VAL A 567 -7.77 4.68 -27.75
CA VAL A 567 -8.49 5.41 -28.80
C VAL A 567 -8.98 6.73 -28.29
N VAL A 568 -9.49 6.82 -27.05
CA VAL A 568 -9.82 8.11 -26.42
C VAL A 568 -8.58 8.97 -26.29
N ALA A 569 -7.47 8.41 -25.79
CA ALA A 569 -6.20 9.13 -25.72
C ALA A 569 -5.72 9.56 -27.11
N HIS A 570 -5.84 8.70 -28.13
CA HIS A 570 -5.46 8.96 -29.52
C HIS A 570 -6.38 9.96 -30.23
N VAL A 571 -7.68 9.96 -29.94
CA VAL A 571 -8.66 10.92 -30.46
C VAL A 571 -8.39 12.28 -29.84
N LEU A 572 -8.15 12.33 -28.52
CA LEU A 572 -7.67 13.55 -27.87
C LEU A 572 -6.34 14.02 -28.51
N TYR A 573 -5.43 13.10 -28.83
CA TYR A 573 -4.17 13.36 -29.53
C TYR A 573 -4.33 13.79 -31.00
N GLY A 574 -5.34 13.29 -31.70
CA GLY A 574 -5.64 13.64 -33.09
C GLY A 574 -6.29 15.01 -33.18
N CYS A 575 -7.20 15.32 -32.25
CA CYS A 575 -7.80 16.64 -32.10
C CYS A 575 -6.78 17.73 -31.73
N VAL A 576 -5.69 17.36 -31.04
CA VAL A 576 -4.51 18.20 -30.71
C VAL A 576 -3.76 18.71 -31.97
N SER A 577 -3.87 18.01 -33.10
CA SER A 577 -3.12 18.37 -34.32
C SER A 577 -3.67 19.56 -35.11
N LYS A 578 -4.86 20.07 -34.78
CA LYS A 578 -5.37 21.31 -35.39
C LYS A 578 -4.65 22.51 -34.75
N PRO A 579 -3.74 23.21 -35.47
CA PRO A 579 -3.07 24.37 -34.92
C PRO A 579 -4.13 25.39 -34.51
N GLY A 580 -4.06 25.85 -33.26
CA GLY A 580 -4.94 26.90 -32.76
C GLY A 580 -4.91 28.10 -33.70
N ARG A 581 -6.09 28.71 -33.92
CA ARG A 581 -6.28 29.85 -34.84
C ARG A 581 -5.38 31.05 -34.53
N LEU A 582 -4.71 31.08 -33.37
CA LEU A 582 -3.78 32.12 -32.93
C LEU A 582 -2.47 32.18 -33.72
N VAL A 583 -2.07 31.13 -34.44
CA VAL A 583 -0.81 31.14 -35.25
C VAL A 583 -1.07 31.32 -36.74
N LYS A 584 -2.34 31.28 -37.20
CA LYS A 584 -2.66 31.98 -38.44
C LYS A 584 -2.65 33.46 -38.11
N GLY A 585 -1.45 34.04 -38.18
CA GLY A 585 -1.28 35.41 -38.59
C GLY A 585 -2.02 35.58 -39.90
N LYS A 586 -3.33 35.82 -39.82
CA LYS A 586 -3.93 36.83 -40.67
C LYS A 586 -3.09 38.04 -40.36
N GLY A 587 -2.11 38.32 -41.22
CA GLY A 587 -1.74 39.68 -41.47
C GLY A 587 -3.07 40.41 -41.58
N VAL A 588 -3.40 41.14 -40.52
CA VAL A 588 -4.35 42.23 -40.61
C VAL A 588 -3.65 43.14 -41.60
N ASN A 589 -3.91 42.86 -42.87
CA ASN A 589 -3.60 43.73 -43.96
C ASN A 589 -4.49 44.93 -43.65
N THR A 590 -3.93 45.92 -42.97
CA THR A 590 -4.45 47.28 -42.90
C THR A 590 -4.39 47.84 -44.31
N GLY A 591 -5.19 47.26 -45.21
CA GLY A 591 -5.56 47.81 -46.50
C GLY A 591 -6.64 48.83 -46.24
N THR A 592 -6.18 50.05 -45.97
CA THR A 592 -6.74 51.32 -46.42
C THR A 592 -7.93 51.20 -47.38
N THR A 593 -9.13 51.34 -46.86
CA THR A 593 -10.26 52.02 -47.53
C THR A 593 -11.13 52.59 -46.42
N ASP A 594 -10.77 53.79 -45.97
CA ASP A 594 -11.63 54.79 -45.35
C ASP A 594 -10.93 56.14 -45.60
N GLU A 595 -10.90 56.53 -46.88
CA GLU A 595 -10.93 57.96 -47.22
C GLU A 595 -12.38 58.43 -47.04
N GLU A 596 -12.54 59.69 -46.62
CA GLU A 596 -13.80 60.38 -46.30
C GLU A 596 -14.40 60.14 -44.91
N SER A 597 -13.79 60.72 -43.88
CA SER A 597 -14.50 61.75 -43.11
C SER A 597 -13.52 62.69 -42.39
N ALA A 598 -13.55 63.96 -42.80
CA ALA A 598 -12.87 65.05 -42.14
C ALA A 598 -13.46 65.30 -40.75
N LEU A 599 -12.67 65.17 -39.69
CA LEU A 599 -12.90 65.90 -38.44
C LEU A 599 -11.56 66.31 -37.83
N LEU A 600 -11.32 67.61 -37.92
CA LEU A 600 -10.32 68.38 -37.21
C LEU A 600 -10.27 68.01 -35.72
N GLY A 601 -9.07 67.71 -35.25
CA GLY A 601 -8.76 67.53 -33.83
C GLY A 601 -7.29 67.86 -33.60
N ASN A 602 -6.97 69.15 -33.73
CA ASN A 602 -5.65 69.71 -33.50
C ASN A 602 -5.20 69.43 -32.05
N ASN A 603 -3.89 69.21 -31.90
CA ASN A 603 -3.13 69.41 -30.67
C ASN A 603 -3.04 68.24 -29.66
N ARG A 604 -2.00 67.40 -29.82
CA ARG A 604 -1.19 66.95 -28.66
C ARG A 604 0.15 66.33 -29.07
N ASN A 605 1.20 66.90 -28.49
CA ASN A 605 2.61 66.53 -28.60
C ASN A 605 2.85 65.02 -28.39
N GLN A 606 3.40 64.34 -29.40
CA GLN A 606 4.00 63.01 -29.24
C GLN A 606 5.54 63.13 -29.14
N PRO A 607 6.17 62.39 -28.20
CA PRO A 607 7.62 62.30 -28.11
C PRO A 607 8.19 61.48 -29.29
N LYS A 608 9.21 62.03 -29.95
CA LYS A 608 9.98 61.38 -31.01
C LYS A 608 10.71 60.15 -30.45
N ILE A 609 10.21 58.95 -30.76
CA ILE A 609 10.98 57.71 -30.61
C ILE A 609 11.76 57.49 -31.91
N PRO A 610 13.11 57.43 -31.88
CA PRO A 610 13.89 57.18 -33.08
C PRO A 610 13.70 55.73 -33.55
N VAL A 611 13.02 55.57 -34.67
CA VAL A 611 12.93 54.31 -35.41
C VAL A 611 14.32 53.96 -35.96
N ARG A 612 14.93 52.92 -35.37
CA ARG A 612 16.19 52.34 -35.84
C ARG A 612 15.93 51.67 -37.20
N ARG A 613 16.58 52.19 -38.25
CA ARG A 613 16.56 51.63 -39.60
C ARG A 613 17.00 50.16 -39.61
N PRO A 614 16.35 49.28 -40.40
CA PRO A 614 16.84 47.92 -40.60
C PRO A 614 18.20 47.98 -41.31
N LYS A 615 19.20 47.30 -40.72
CA LYS A 615 20.53 47.14 -41.32
C LYS A 615 20.40 46.34 -42.61
N GLN A 616 20.90 46.91 -43.70
CA GLN A 616 21.07 46.25 -44.98
C GLN A 616 21.91 44.98 -44.82
N LEU A 617 21.39 43.87 -45.36
CA LEU A 617 22.10 42.61 -45.55
C LEU A 617 23.35 42.85 -46.39
N LEU A 618 24.53 42.58 -45.84
CA LEU A 618 25.76 42.41 -46.61
C LEU A 618 25.81 40.99 -47.21
N PRO A 619 26.43 40.80 -48.38
CA PRO A 619 26.45 39.53 -49.07
C PRO A 619 27.41 38.52 -48.43
N SER A 620 26.95 37.28 -48.38
CA SER A 620 27.64 36.04 -48.07
C SER A 620 29.09 36.00 -48.57
N ARG A 621 30.04 35.96 -47.63
CA ARG A 621 31.42 35.53 -47.88
C ARG A 621 31.47 34.01 -47.85
N ARG A 622 31.84 33.42 -48.99
CA ARG A 622 32.24 32.01 -49.15
C ARG A 622 33.33 31.67 -48.13
N LEU A 623 33.10 30.64 -47.32
CA LEU A 623 34.15 30.06 -46.48
C LEU A 623 34.97 29.06 -47.30
N SER A 624 36.28 29.30 -47.25
CA SER A 624 37.36 28.55 -47.86
C SER A 624 37.60 27.20 -47.18
N LYS A 625 38.02 26.21 -47.98
CA LYS A 625 38.56 24.90 -47.60
C LYS A 625 39.71 25.01 -46.59
N GLN A 626 39.70 24.16 -45.57
CA GLN A 626 40.84 23.62 -44.79
C GLN A 626 40.23 22.70 -43.71
N GLY A 627 40.68 21.49 -43.40
CA GLY A 627 41.75 20.63 -43.88
C GLY A 627 41.52 19.23 -43.27
N MET A 628 41.73 18.19 -44.06
CA MET A 628 41.58 16.79 -43.69
C MET A 628 42.65 16.42 -42.65
N LYS A 629 42.25 15.89 -41.48
CA LYS A 629 43.18 15.31 -40.49
C LYS A 629 43.30 13.80 -40.75
N THR A 630 44.48 13.40 -41.23
CA THR A 630 44.95 12.02 -41.33
C THR A 630 45.32 11.47 -39.94
N TYR A 631 44.86 10.26 -39.62
CA TYR A 631 45.28 9.49 -38.45
C TYR A 631 46.67 8.90 -38.70
N GLY A 632 47.64 9.28 -37.86
CA GLY A 632 48.98 8.70 -37.81
C GLY A 632 49.02 7.55 -36.81
N THR A 633 49.55 6.42 -37.30
CA THR A 633 49.93 5.20 -36.60
C THR A 633 51.00 5.46 -35.53
N MET A 634 50.81 4.90 -34.34
CA MET A 634 51.83 4.84 -33.29
C MET A 634 52.72 3.60 -33.46
N MET A 635 54.05 3.80 -33.48
CA MET A 635 55.04 2.81 -33.08
C MET A 635 56.21 3.47 -32.31
N LYS A 636 56.44 2.96 -31.08
CA LYS A 636 57.69 2.77 -30.30
C LYS A 636 58.59 3.98 -29.96
N PRO A 637 59.37 3.98 -28.84
CA PRO A 637 60.30 2.92 -28.34
C PRO A 637 60.02 2.52 -26.87
N GLY A 638 60.57 1.48 -26.24
CA GLY A 638 61.91 0.87 -26.32
C GLY A 638 62.70 1.23 -25.06
N ASN A 639 62.61 0.38 -24.03
CA ASN A 639 63.67 -0.01 -23.08
C ASN A 639 63.24 -1.31 -22.39
#